data_AF-A0A4P5ZB98-F1
#
_entry.id   AF-A0A4P5ZB98-F1
#
_cell.length_a   1.000
_cell.length_b   1.000
_cell.length_c   1.000
_cell.angle_alpha   90.00
_cell.angle_beta   90.00
_cell.angle_gamma   90.00
#
_symmetry.space_group_name_H-M   'P 1'
#
loop_
_entity.id
_entity.type
_entity.pdbx_description
1 polymer ?
#
loop_
_entity_poly.entity_id
_entity_poly.type
_entity_poly.pdbx_seq_one_letter_code
_entity_poly.pdbx_strand_id
1 'polypeptide(L)'
;MVTLYVNPATGNDFSSGESNKPFKTLKKALSQAQSGTTIYLEPGTYSSLSGETFPLILADGVIVIGNESGKGSGILIEGNGLHSSSSAGSQNITILMENNAQLRGVTVTNIQTRGTGVWIESQSPVIANSTFTRCKREGIYAVGSGNPQILNSIFVQNEGYGVSIEGDIKGEIGGNTFENTGYGISLKNQAAPLIRDNAIVENRSGILIAGDSQPILRQNLIERNTGDGVVIMNQATPDLGTAQTPGGNTIRNNGGFDVQNAGTTSLTSFGNILSSTRVKGNIQVVTQSVPTAASATLFVNSATGNDSATGGQSTPLKTIAKAISQAQSGTLIQVAPGSYNAATGEVFPLIVRSGVTIVGNETTKGKDVVILGSGRFSSPSSAAQNVTILMENNSTVKGVSVTNDQTRGTGIWVESVYCNIGSCTLTKSKREGVFATGTAIAAVTNSDFIENVGNGIALGGNAKGEIRGNKFQNTGYAISVQAQASPLIIENEILENRSGIVLSGQSKPVLRKNQIKKNLQDGLTVIADSAPDIGSPQDNGGNVFVDNGKYDVQNASKFTLISVGNQINPTRTLGSIEFTANQTPTPGPSPSPTPTPGGSTPTPTPTPPPGGAKFNDIGSHWARTFIERLADMGIISGFPDGSFKPDATLTRAQHAAMLKSAFELTPIREGIVFTDVAADFWGKEAIDKANRAGFLSGYPDKTFRPNQNLTRSQAIVSLVNGLKLTGGTSNSLGVYTDRAQIQSFATNAVITATELNIVVNYPKKEVFNPLKDVTRGEIAAIFYQTLVAVNRAQAVDSPYIV
;
A
#
# COMPACT_ATOMS: atom_id res chain seq x y z
N MET A 1 -42.08 17.20 -0.45
CA MET A 1 -41.33 16.09 -1.04
C MET A 1 -42.16 14.84 -0.85
N VAL A 2 -42.43 14.10 -1.92
CA VAL A 2 -43.17 12.83 -1.86
C VAL A 2 -42.16 11.71 -1.58
N THR A 3 -42.52 10.78 -0.69
CA THR A 3 -41.69 9.61 -0.39
C THR A 3 -42.43 8.34 -0.79
N LEU A 4 -41.79 7.51 -1.59
CA LEU A 4 -42.31 6.20 -2.02
C LEU A 4 -41.39 5.09 -1.52
N TYR A 5 -41.95 3.90 -1.31
CA TYR A 5 -41.23 2.71 -0.86
C TYR A 5 -41.47 1.58 -1.85
N VAL A 6 -40.41 0.82 -2.12
CA VAL A 6 -40.45 -0.34 -3.02
C VAL A 6 -39.89 -1.55 -2.29
N ASN A 7 -40.63 -2.66 -2.34
CA ASN A 7 -40.18 -3.95 -1.81
C ASN A 7 -40.48 -5.05 -2.84
N PRO A 8 -39.45 -5.63 -3.49
CA PRO A 8 -39.65 -6.58 -4.59
C PRO A 8 -40.19 -7.93 -4.11
N ALA A 9 -40.04 -8.26 -2.82
CA ALA A 9 -40.50 -9.51 -2.24
C ALA A 9 -41.97 -9.46 -1.80
N THR A 10 -42.39 -8.34 -1.18
CA THR A 10 -43.69 -8.24 -0.47
C THR A 10 -44.58 -7.11 -0.96
N GLY A 11 -44.08 -6.20 -1.79
CA GLY A 11 -44.83 -5.06 -2.31
C GLY A 11 -45.91 -5.44 -3.32
N ASN A 12 -46.76 -4.47 -3.65
CA ASN A 12 -47.84 -4.62 -4.62
C ASN A 12 -47.96 -3.35 -5.50
N ASP A 13 -47.94 -3.51 -6.82
CA ASP A 13 -48.01 -2.36 -7.76
C ASP A 13 -49.40 -1.71 -7.87
N PHE A 14 -50.41 -2.31 -7.24
CA PHE A 14 -51.74 -1.69 -7.07
C PHE A 14 -51.88 -0.92 -5.75
N SER A 15 -50.80 -0.80 -4.96
CA SER A 15 -50.80 -0.10 -3.66
C SER A 15 -50.55 1.41 -3.79
N SER A 16 -50.47 2.11 -2.64
CA SER A 16 -50.19 3.55 -2.57
C SER A 16 -48.70 3.91 -2.63
N GLY A 17 -47.79 2.96 -2.40
CA GLY A 17 -46.35 3.22 -2.32
C GLY A 17 -45.86 3.79 -0.99
N GLU A 18 -46.71 3.80 0.04
CA GLU A 18 -46.33 4.19 1.42
C GLU A 18 -45.51 3.08 2.10
N SER A 19 -44.81 3.39 3.20
CA SER A 19 -43.90 2.43 3.86
C SER A 19 -44.57 1.13 4.32
N ASN A 20 -45.85 1.19 4.72
CA ASN A 20 -46.65 0.03 5.12
C ASN A 20 -47.35 -0.68 3.94
N LYS A 21 -47.35 -0.07 2.76
CA LYS A 21 -47.97 -0.57 1.51
C LYS A 21 -47.06 -0.22 0.32
N PRO A 22 -45.85 -0.79 0.27
CA PRO A 22 -44.87 -0.43 -0.74
C PRO A 22 -45.27 -0.95 -2.13
N PHE A 23 -44.80 -0.26 -3.16
CA PHE A 23 -44.85 -0.80 -4.53
C PHE A 23 -44.01 -2.07 -4.62
N LYS A 24 -44.37 -2.96 -5.54
CA LYS A 24 -43.57 -4.16 -5.80
C LYS A 24 -42.36 -3.82 -6.67
N THR A 25 -42.58 -3.02 -7.71
CA THR A 25 -41.57 -2.70 -8.71
C THR A 25 -41.14 -1.25 -8.62
N LEU A 26 -39.85 -1.03 -8.88
CA LEU A 26 -39.26 0.29 -9.05
C LEU A 26 -39.83 0.95 -10.30
N LYS A 27 -40.10 0.20 -11.37
CA LYS A 27 -40.79 0.74 -12.56
C LYS A 27 -42.12 1.39 -12.20
N LYS A 28 -42.93 0.75 -11.35
CA LYS A 28 -44.20 1.33 -10.89
C LYS A 28 -43.97 2.60 -10.08
N ALA A 29 -43.05 2.58 -9.11
CA ALA A 29 -42.74 3.77 -8.32
C ALA A 29 -42.26 4.94 -9.17
N LEU A 30 -41.37 4.69 -10.13
CA LEU A 30 -40.87 5.69 -11.09
C LEU A 30 -42.00 6.27 -11.96
N SER A 31 -43.01 5.48 -12.33
CA SER A 31 -44.16 5.98 -13.10
C SER A 31 -45.05 6.97 -12.33
N GLN A 32 -44.95 6.97 -10.99
CA GLN A 32 -45.69 7.88 -10.11
C GLN A 32 -44.82 9.02 -9.60
N ALA A 33 -43.51 8.96 -9.85
CA ALA A 33 -42.56 9.93 -9.35
C ALA A 33 -42.61 11.23 -10.16
N GLN A 34 -42.43 12.34 -9.46
CA GLN A 34 -42.24 13.66 -10.03
C GLN A 34 -40.91 14.22 -9.49
N SER A 35 -40.44 15.34 -10.05
CA SER A 35 -39.22 15.99 -9.57
C SER A 35 -39.29 16.29 -8.07
N GLY A 36 -38.25 15.89 -7.33
CA GLY A 36 -38.20 15.97 -5.86
C GLY A 36 -38.83 14.79 -5.10
N THR A 37 -39.34 13.76 -5.79
CA THR A 37 -39.76 12.50 -5.16
C THR A 37 -38.53 11.70 -4.70
N THR A 38 -38.58 11.18 -3.47
CA THR A 38 -37.59 10.20 -2.95
C THR A 38 -38.21 8.80 -2.92
N ILE A 39 -37.51 7.81 -3.45
CA ILE A 39 -37.92 6.41 -3.51
C ILE A 39 -36.94 5.58 -2.69
N TYR A 40 -37.42 4.93 -1.63
CA TYR A 40 -36.62 4.01 -0.82
C TYR A 40 -36.78 2.58 -1.31
N LEU A 41 -35.65 1.89 -1.46
CA LEU A 41 -35.59 0.49 -1.86
C LEU A 41 -35.32 -0.39 -0.63
N GLU A 42 -36.20 -1.36 -0.41
CA GLU A 42 -35.98 -2.44 0.57
C GLU A 42 -35.06 -3.54 -0.02
N PRO A 43 -34.36 -4.31 0.83
CA PRO A 43 -33.52 -5.43 0.40
C PRO A 43 -34.23 -6.40 -0.54
N GLY A 44 -33.57 -6.75 -1.64
CA GLY A 44 -34.05 -7.70 -2.62
C GLY A 44 -33.43 -7.55 -3.99
N THR A 45 -33.87 -8.40 -4.90
CA THR A 45 -33.49 -8.38 -6.32
C THR A 45 -34.62 -7.78 -7.14
N TYR A 46 -34.30 -6.71 -7.86
CA TYR A 46 -35.14 -5.97 -8.79
C TYR A 46 -34.76 -6.40 -10.20
N SER A 47 -35.50 -7.35 -10.76
CA SER A 47 -35.26 -7.94 -12.08
C SER A 47 -36.57 -8.21 -12.81
N SER A 48 -36.50 -8.69 -14.06
CA SER A 48 -37.70 -9.11 -14.79
C SER A 48 -38.47 -10.23 -14.05
N LEU A 49 -37.78 -11.06 -13.26
CA LEU A 49 -38.39 -12.08 -12.40
C LEU A 49 -39.17 -11.47 -11.23
N SER A 50 -38.75 -10.32 -10.71
CA SER A 50 -39.49 -9.60 -9.66
C SER A 50 -40.59 -8.68 -10.24
N GLY A 51 -40.70 -8.59 -11.57
CA GLY A 51 -41.73 -7.81 -12.28
C GLY A 51 -41.21 -6.51 -12.92
N GLU A 52 -39.91 -6.21 -12.84
CA GLU A 52 -39.37 -5.00 -13.46
C GLU A 52 -39.45 -5.05 -14.99
N THR A 53 -39.67 -3.88 -15.59
CA THR A 53 -39.55 -3.70 -17.05
C THR A 53 -38.46 -2.68 -17.35
N PHE A 54 -37.41 -3.12 -18.03
CA PHE A 54 -36.22 -2.33 -18.34
C PHE A 54 -36.29 -1.70 -19.75
N PRO A 55 -35.64 -0.54 -19.97
CA PRO A 55 -34.84 0.20 -18.99
C PRO A 55 -35.68 0.91 -17.93
N LEU A 56 -35.12 1.04 -16.73
CA LEU A 56 -35.67 1.88 -15.67
C LEU A 56 -35.27 3.32 -15.94
N ILE A 57 -36.22 4.24 -15.97
CA ILE A 57 -35.96 5.66 -16.29
C ILE A 57 -36.13 6.46 -15.01
N LEU A 58 -35.04 7.01 -14.50
CA LEU A 58 -35.03 7.93 -13.37
C LEU A 58 -35.22 9.34 -13.91
N ALA A 59 -36.45 9.83 -13.82
CA ALA A 59 -36.86 11.12 -14.34
C ALA A 59 -36.22 12.30 -13.58
N ASP A 60 -36.32 13.50 -14.17
CA ASP A 60 -35.71 14.71 -13.62
C ASP A 60 -35.98 14.90 -12.11
N GLY A 61 -34.91 15.13 -11.34
CA GLY A 61 -34.97 15.42 -9.90
C GLY A 61 -35.48 14.28 -9.00
N VAL A 62 -35.70 13.07 -9.52
CA VAL A 62 -36.10 11.89 -8.73
C VAL A 62 -34.89 11.32 -7.99
N ILE A 63 -35.05 10.98 -6.71
CA ILE A 63 -34.01 10.42 -5.86
C ILE A 63 -34.36 8.98 -5.52
N VAL A 64 -33.51 8.03 -5.88
CA VAL A 64 -33.62 6.61 -5.50
C VAL A 64 -32.53 6.28 -4.48
N ILE A 65 -32.94 5.75 -3.33
CA ILE A 65 -32.06 5.44 -2.19
C ILE A 65 -32.26 3.98 -1.77
N GLY A 66 -31.18 3.19 -1.83
CA GLY A 66 -31.10 1.89 -1.19
C GLY A 66 -30.19 1.92 0.05
N ASN A 67 -29.26 0.98 0.13
CA ASN A 67 -28.27 0.88 1.21
C ASN A 67 -27.00 1.67 0.90
N GLU A 68 -26.98 2.98 1.20
CA GLU A 68 -25.80 3.82 0.98
C GLU A 68 -24.59 3.36 1.80
N SER A 69 -24.80 3.02 3.07
CA SER A 69 -23.69 2.63 3.96
C SER A 69 -22.98 1.34 3.53
N GLY A 70 -23.72 0.41 2.93
CA GLY A 70 -23.21 -0.85 2.39
C GLY A 70 -22.93 -0.80 0.88
N LYS A 71 -22.88 0.39 0.28
CA LYS A 71 -22.68 0.62 -1.16
C LYS A 71 -23.59 -0.21 -2.08
N GLY A 72 -24.84 -0.40 -1.68
CA GLY A 72 -25.80 -1.24 -2.42
C GLY A 72 -25.91 -2.69 -1.99
N SER A 73 -25.21 -3.10 -0.93
CA SER A 73 -25.35 -4.45 -0.37
C SER A 73 -26.80 -4.75 -0.01
N GLY A 74 -27.30 -5.87 -0.53
CA GLY A 74 -28.69 -6.33 -0.37
C GLY A 74 -29.70 -5.71 -1.34
N ILE A 75 -29.31 -4.77 -2.20
CA ILE A 75 -30.19 -4.10 -3.18
C ILE A 75 -29.65 -4.35 -4.58
N LEU A 76 -30.07 -5.44 -5.24
CA LEU A 76 -29.58 -5.82 -6.57
C LEU A 76 -30.59 -5.41 -7.65
N ILE A 77 -30.19 -4.54 -8.57
CA ILE A 77 -30.92 -4.21 -9.80
C ILE A 77 -30.24 -4.95 -10.96
N GLU A 78 -30.93 -5.94 -11.52
CA GLU A 78 -30.40 -6.80 -12.58
C GLU A 78 -31.37 -6.90 -13.75
N GLY A 79 -30.98 -6.37 -14.90
CA GLY A 79 -31.81 -6.43 -16.10
C GLY A 79 -31.25 -5.63 -17.26
N ASN A 80 -32.01 -5.64 -18.35
CA ASN A 80 -31.58 -5.08 -19.62
C ASN A 80 -32.78 -4.62 -20.47
N GLY A 81 -32.64 -3.49 -21.17
CA GLY A 81 -33.63 -3.01 -22.13
C GLY A 81 -32.98 -2.15 -23.21
N LEU A 82 -33.63 -2.05 -24.37
CA LEU A 82 -33.15 -1.22 -25.46
C LEU A 82 -33.52 0.25 -25.21
N HIS A 83 -32.54 1.13 -25.32
CA HIS A 83 -32.68 2.58 -25.31
C HIS A 83 -32.17 3.14 -26.63
N SER A 84 -32.90 4.08 -27.22
CA SER A 84 -32.51 4.74 -28.47
C SER A 84 -31.88 6.07 -28.14
N SER A 85 -30.55 6.14 -28.24
CA SER A 85 -29.78 7.36 -28.06
C SER A 85 -29.68 8.14 -29.35
N SER A 86 -29.93 9.46 -29.30
CA SER A 86 -29.71 10.34 -30.44
C SER A 86 -28.23 10.50 -30.79
N SER A 87 -27.32 10.30 -29.84
CA SER A 87 -25.87 10.45 -30.00
C SER A 87 -25.13 9.13 -30.16
N ALA A 88 -25.66 8.02 -29.64
CA ALA A 88 -24.99 6.71 -29.67
C ALA A 88 -25.80 5.60 -30.36
N GLY A 89 -26.98 5.89 -30.92
CA GLY A 89 -27.87 4.88 -31.51
C GLY A 89 -28.50 3.94 -30.47
N SER A 90 -28.90 2.74 -30.88
CA SER A 90 -29.56 1.80 -29.96
C SER A 90 -28.56 1.12 -29.02
N GLN A 91 -28.84 1.19 -27.71
CA GLN A 91 -27.99 0.70 -26.64
C GLN A 91 -28.78 -0.20 -25.70
N ASN A 92 -28.14 -1.22 -25.16
CA ASN A 92 -28.75 -2.10 -24.16
C ASN A 92 -28.32 -1.64 -22.76
N ILE A 93 -29.27 -1.20 -21.95
CA ILE A 93 -29.02 -0.53 -20.66
C ILE A 93 -29.93 -1.08 -19.57
N THR A 94 -29.53 -0.99 -18.29
CA THR A 94 -30.42 -1.29 -17.16
C THR A 94 -31.17 -0.04 -16.71
N ILE A 95 -30.46 1.07 -16.51
CA ILE A 95 -31.01 2.32 -15.99
C ILE A 95 -30.67 3.49 -16.93
N LEU A 96 -31.63 4.37 -17.17
CA LEU A 96 -31.45 5.68 -17.79
C LEU A 96 -31.59 6.76 -16.71
N MET A 97 -30.60 7.64 -16.59
CA MET A 97 -30.64 8.79 -15.67
C MET A 97 -30.94 10.08 -16.44
N GLU A 98 -31.98 10.78 -16.02
CA GLU A 98 -32.28 12.14 -16.47
C GLU A 98 -31.66 13.21 -15.56
N ASN A 99 -31.93 14.48 -15.84
CA ASN A 99 -31.30 15.63 -15.21
C ASN A 99 -31.59 15.72 -13.69
N ASN A 100 -30.59 16.10 -12.88
CA ASN A 100 -30.71 16.17 -11.41
C ASN A 100 -31.20 14.91 -10.67
N ALA A 101 -31.42 13.79 -11.38
CA ALA A 101 -31.83 12.54 -10.80
C ALA A 101 -30.69 11.96 -9.94
N GLN A 102 -31.04 11.18 -8.93
CA GLN A 102 -30.07 10.64 -8.00
C GLN A 102 -30.28 9.14 -7.81
N LEU A 103 -29.18 8.39 -7.88
CA LEU A 103 -29.17 6.95 -7.63
C LEU A 103 -28.13 6.65 -6.56
N ARG A 104 -28.57 6.18 -5.40
CA ARG A 104 -27.72 6.01 -4.23
C ARG A 104 -27.94 4.67 -3.56
N GLY A 105 -26.88 4.00 -3.11
CA GLY A 105 -27.02 2.80 -2.30
C GLY A 105 -27.57 1.59 -3.05
N VAL A 106 -27.22 1.38 -4.31
CA VAL A 106 -27.72 0.22 -5.09
C VAL A 106 -26.58 -0.60 -5.70
N THR A 107 -26.82 -1.88 -5.95
CA THR A 107 -25.97 -2.73 -6.78
C THR A 107 -26.61 -2.89 -8.16
N VAL A 108 -25.89 -2.63 -9.25
CA VAL A 108 -26.40 -2.73 -10.62
C VAL A 108 -25.59 -3.72 -11.44
N THR A 109 -26.29 -4.59 -12.18
CA THR A 109 -25.69 -5.57 -13.11
C THR A 109 -26.44 -5.61 -14.44
N ASN A 110 -25.68 -5.70 -15.55
CA ASN A 110 -26.20 -6.01 -16.87
C ASN A 110 -25.36 -7.10 -17.58
N ILE A 111 -25.80 -8.36 -17.49
CA ILE A 111 -25.09 -9.51 -18.06
C ILE A 111 -25.36 -9.73 -19.56
N GLN A 112 -26.16 -8.88 -20.21
CA GLN A 112 -26.46 -9.02 -21.63
C GLN A 112 -25.25 -8.59 -22.48
N THR A 113 -24.98 -9.22 -23.61
CA THR A 113 -23.92 -8.79 -24.53
C THR A 113 -24.04 -7.29 -24.86
N ARG A 114 -22.95 -6.54 -24.66
CA ARG A 114 -22.90 -5.05 -24.77
C ARG A 114 -23.82 -4.31 -23.78
N GLY A 115 -24.25 -4.97 -22.72
CA GLY A 115 -25.10 -4.44 -21.66
C GLY A 115 -24.37 -3.45 -20.76
N THR A 116 -24.93 -2.24 -20.67
CA THR A 116 -24.47 -1.16 -19.79
C THR A 116 -25.34 -1.13 -18.55
N GLY A 117 -24.76 -0.91 -17.37
CA GLY A 117 -25.53 -0.74 -16.14
C GLY A 117 -26.37 0.54 -16.19
N VAL A 118 -25.72 1.69 -16.15
CA VAL A 118 -26.38 3.01 -16.16
C VAL A 118 -25.98 3.81 -17.38
N TRP A 119 -26.96 4.42 -18.01
CA TRP A 119 -26.81 5.33 -19.13
C TRP A 119 -27.18 6.75 -18.72
N ILE A 120 -26.39 7.73 -19.18
CA ILE A 120 -26.60 9.15 -18.91
C ILE A 120 -26.52 9.90 -20.24
N GLU A 121 -27.56 10.65 -20.62
CA GLU A 121 -27.56 11.41 -21.89
C GLU A 121 -27.36 12.92 -21.76
N SER A 122 -27.58 13.53 -20.56
CA SER A 122 -27.33 14.94 -20.11
C SER A 122 -28.38 15.34 -19.05
N GLN A 123 -28.19 16.20 -18.01
CA GLN A 123 -26.99 16.73 -17.34
C GLN A 123 -27.10 16.56 -15.78
N SER A 124 -25.96 16.54 -15.10
CA SER A 124 -25.80 16.64 -13.63
C SER A 124 -26.54 15.65 -12.69
N PRO A 125 -26.81 14.38 -13.05
CA PRO A 125 -27.31 13.43 -12.06
C PRO A 125 -26.24 13.12 -11.00
N VAL A 126 -26.68 12.63 -9.84
CA VAL A 126 -25.81 12.17 -8.76
C VAL A 126 -25.91 10.66 -8.60
N ILE A 127 -24.82 9.95 -8.85
CA ILE A 127 -24.68 8.54 -8.57
C ILE A 127 -23.70 8.40 -7.43
N ALA A 128 -24.14 7.89 -6.28
CA ALA A 128 -23.30 7.82 -5.09
C ALA A 128 -23.43 6.49 -4.35
N ASN A 129 -22.40 6.12 -3.61
CA ASN A 129 -22.45 5.01 -2.65
C ASN A 129 -23.07 3.74 -3.24
N SER A 130 -22.71 3.36 -4.46
CA SER A 130 -23.33 2.24 -5.20
C SER A 130 -22.28 1.26 -5.70
N THR A 131 -22.70 0.07 -6.12
CA THR A 131 -21.82 -0.96 -6.70
C THR A 131 -22.27 -1.29 -8.12
N PHE A 132 -21.37 -1.22 -9.09
CA PHE A 132 -21.60 -1.58 -10.48
C PHE A 132 -20.75 -2.79 -10.82
N THR A 133 -21.40 -3.93 -11.06
CA THR A 133 -20.67 -5.19 -11.18
C THR A 133 -21.21 -6.12 -12.25
N ARG A 134 -20.31 -6.93 -12.84
CA ARG A 134 -20.60 -7.95 -13.85
C ARG A 134 -21.35 -7.40 -15.07
N CYS A 135 -21.21 -6.11 -15.36
CA CYS A 135 -21.74 -5.55 -16.59
C CYS A 135 -20.86 -6.03 -17.76
N LYS A 136 -21.50 -6.49 -18.84
CA LYS A 136 -20.80 -7.00 -20.03
C LYS A 136 -20.16 -5.90 -20.87
N ARG A 137 -20.47 -4.64 -20.60
CA ARG A 137 -19.85 -3.50 -21.25
C ARG A 137 -19.34 -2.52 -20.19
N GLU A 138 -20.08 -1.48 -19.86
CA GLU A 138 -19.70 -0.52 -18.83
C GLU A 138 -20.62 -0.57 -17.62
N GLY A 139 -20.09 -0.24 -16.44
CA GLY A 139 -20.91 0.04 -15.27
C GLY A 139 -21.77 1.29 -15.48
N ILE A 140 -21.14 2.40 -15.88
CA ILE A 140 -21.80 3.65 -16.26
C ILE A 140 -21.27 4.11 -17.62
N TYR A 141 -22.16 4.56 -18.50
CA TYR A 141 -21.81 5.27 -19.73
C TYR A 141 -22.56 6.60 -19.82
N ALA A 142 -21.81 7.71 -19.79
CA ALA A 142 -22.31 9.06 -20.01
C ALA A 142 -21.96 9.56 -21.41
N VAL A 143 -22.95 10.13 -22.10
CA VAL A 143 -22.80 10.78 -23.40
C VAL A 143 -23.40 12.19 -23.39
N GLY A 144 -23.04 13.01 -24.37
CA GLY A 144 -23.66 14.33 -24.56
C GLY A 144 -22.91 15.45 -23.83
N SER A 145 -23.59 16.19 -22.97
CA SER A 145 -23.03 17.34 -22.25
C SER A 145 -23.42 17.33 -20.76
N GLY A 146 -22.69 18.04 -19.89
CA GLY A 146 -23.11 18.28 -18.50
C GLY A 146 -22.21 17.77 -17.38
N ASN A 147 -22.70 17.82 -16.13
CA ASN A 147 -21.85 17.71 -14.93
C ASN A 147 -22.23 16.57 -13.96
N PRO A 148 -22.34 15.30 -14.41
CA PRO A 148 -22.69 14.19 -13.53
C PRO A 148 -21.73 14.06 -12.36
N GLN A 149 -22.23 13.71 -11.18
CA GLN A 149 -21.44 13.43 -9.99
C GLN A 149 -21.45 11.92 -9.75
N ILE A 150 -20.29 11.26 -9.91
CA ILE A 150 -20.12 9.82 -9.70
C ILE A 150 -19.19 9.64 -8.51
N LEU A 151 -19.76 9.34 -7.34
CA LEU A 151 -19.08 9.49 -6.06
C LEU A 151 -19.08 8.21 -5.22
N ASN A 152 -17.98 7.94 -4.51
CA ASN A 152 -17.88 6.95 -3.43
C ASN A 152 -18.41 5.54 -3.78
N SER A 153 -18.38 5.16 -5.05
CA SER A 153 -18.97 3.91 -5.57
C SER A 153 -17.90 2.86 -5.90
N ILE A 154 -18.32 1.62 -6.11
CA ILE A 154 -17.45 0.49 -6.48
C ILE A 154 -17.80 0.06 -7.90
N PHE A 155 -16.79 -0.13 -8.75
CA PHE A 155 -16.89 -0.68 -10.10
C PHE A 155 -16.03 -1.92 -10.16
N VAL A 156 -16.65 -3.10 -10.19
CA VAL A 156 -15.91 -4.36 -10.04
C VAL A 156 -16.36 -5.44 -11.02
N GLN A 157 -15.43 -6.10 -11.70
CA GLN A 157 -15.71 -7.20 -12.65
C GLN A 157 -16.56 -6.79 -13.86
N ASN A 158 -16.45 -5.54 -14.33
CA ASN A 158 -17.12 -5.11 -15.57
C ASN A 158 -16.23 -5.43 -16.79
N GLU A 159 -16.76 -6.13 -17.78
CA GLU A 159 -15.94 -6.68 -18.88
C GLU A 159 -15.29 -5.61 -19.76
N GLY A 160 -16.00 -4.49 -19.99
CA GLY A 160 -15.54 -3.34 -20.78
C GLY A 160 -14.91 -2.26 -19.91
N TYR A 161 -15.72 -1.33 -19.37
CA TYR A 161 -15.22 -0.21 -18.57
C TYR A 161 -15.92 -0.10 -17.21
N GLY A 162 -15.27 0.50 -16.20
CA GLY A 162 -15.98 0.93 -15.01
C GLY A 162 -16.93 2.08 -15.35
N VAL A 163 -16.34 3.20 -15.76
CA VAL A 163 -17.06 4.39 -16.26
C VAL A 163 -16.55 4.76 -17.64
N SER A 164 -17.46 5.05 -18.57
CA SER A 164 -17.15 5.65 -19.88
C SER A 164 -17.85 6.99 -20.04
N ILE A 165 -17.15 7.99 -20.56
CA ILE A 165 -17.67 9.33 -20.84
C ILE A 165 -17.30 9.74 -22.26
N GLU A 166 -18.28 10.25 -23.00
CA GLU A 166 -18.09 10.72 -24.37
C GLU A 166 -18.90 12.00 -24.66
N GLY A 167 -18.23 13.12 -24.98
CA GLY A 167 -18.86 14.42 -25.26
C GLY A 167 -18.40 15.54 -24.32
N ASP A 168 -19.11 16.67 -24.28
CA ASP A 168 -18.77 17.87 -23.47
C ASP A 168 -19.22 17.73 -22.01
N ILE A 169 -18.66 16.73 -21.32
CA ILE A 169 -19.01 16.37 -19.94
C ILE A 169 -17.93 16.89 -18.97
N LYS A 170 -18.31 17.68 -17.96
CA LYS A 170 -17.41 18.35 -17.00
C LYS A 170 -17.73 18.02 -15.53
N GLY A 171 -18.34 16.85 -15.32
CA GLY A 171 -18.73 16.35 -14.01
C GLY A 171 -17.57 15.94 -13.10
N GLU A 172 -17.88 15.29 -11.99
CA GLU A 172 -16.89 14.74 -11.05
C GLU A 172 -16.96 13.22 -11.00
N ILE A 173 -15.79 12.57 -11.01
CA ILE A 173 -15.60 11.17 -10.64
C ILE A 173 -14.71 11.14 -9.39
N GLY A 174 -15.31 10.96 -8.21
CA GLY A 174 -14.68 11.22 -6.92
C GLY A 174 -14.76 10.05 -5.93
N GLY A 175 -13.65 9.62 -5.31
CA GLY A 175 -13.69 8.67 -4.18
C GLY A 175 -14.13 7.24 -4.52
N ASN A 176 -14.10 6.86 -5.80
CA ASN A 176 -14.57 5.55 -6.25
C ASN A 176 -13.46 4.50 -6.27
N THR A 177 -13.84 3.23 -6.25
CA THR A 177 -12.93 2.09 -6.45
C THR A 177 -13.25 1.40 -7.77
N PHE A 178 -12.23 1.16 -8.60
CA PHE A 178 -12.31 0.46 -9.87
C PHE A 178 -11.38 -0.75 -9.85
N GLU A 179 -11.94 -1.95 -9.94
CA GLU A 179 -11.20 -3.19 -9.79
C GLU A 179 -11.65 -4.25 -10.81
N ASN A 180 -10.69 -4.98 -11.40
CA ASN A 180 -11.01 -6.09 -12.29
C ASN A 180 -11.94 -5.71 -13.46
N THR A 181 -11.84 -4.49 -13.97
CA THR A 181 -12.53 -4.04 -15.19
C THR A 181 -11.61 -4.05 -16.41
N GLY A 182 -12.12 -3.79 -17.63
CA GLY A 182 -11.24 -3.52 -18.77
C GLY A 182 -10.47 -2.21 -18.57
N TYR A 183 -11.07 -1.05 -18.82
CA TYR A 183 -10.53 0.22 -18.27
C TYR A 183 -11.33 0.64 -17.05
N GLY A 184 -10.67 1.12 -16.00
CA GLY A 184 -11.38 1.75 -14.88
C GLY A 184 -12.23 2.93 -15.37
N ILE A 185 -11.60 3.87 -16.09
CA ILE A 185 -12.26 5.05 -16.65
C ILE A 185 -11.89 5.22 -18.13
N SER A 186 -12.84 5.59 -18.98
CA SER A 186 -12.62 5.95 -20.39
C SER A 186 -13.23 7.31 -20.71
N LEU A 187 -12.47 8.21 -21.30
CA LEU A 187 -12.87 9.57 -21.68
C LEU A 187 -12.61 9.82 -23.16
N LYS A 188 -13.61 10.35 -23.88
CA LYS A 188 -13.56 10.59 -25.33
C LYS A 188 -14.22 11.92 -25.72
N ASN A 189 -13.89 12.40 -26.92
CA ASN A 189 -14.35 13.66 -27.51
C ASN A 189 -13.95 14.87 -26.65
N GLN A 190 -14.87 15.66 -26.11
CA GLN A 190 -14.58 16.91 -25.39
C GLN A 190 -14.70 16.77 -23.85
N ALA A 191 -14.51 15.55 -23.33
CA ALA A 191 -14.74 15.28 -21.92
C ALA A 191 -13.69 15.98 -21.04
N ALA A 192 -14.14 16.76 -20.06
CA ALA A 192 -13.26 17.47 -19.12
C ALA A 192 -13.71 17.33 -17.66
N PRO A 193 -13.97 16.11 -17.15
CA PRO A 193 -14.35 15.92 -15.74
C PRO A 193 -13.18 16.14 -14.78
N LEU A 194 -13.51 16.46 -13.52
CA LEU A 194 -12.60 16.33 -12.39
C LEU A 194 -12.59 14.86 -11.94
N ILE A 195 -11.42 14.23 -12.00
CA ILE A 195 -11.21 12.85 -11.53
C ILE A 195 -10.36 12.94 -10.28
N ARG A 196 -10.92 12.61 -9.11
CA ARG A 196 -10.19 12.72 -7.85
C ARG A 196 -10.41 11.61 -6.84
N ASP A 197 -9.39 11.36 -6.03
CA ASP A 197 -9.46 10.46 -4.87
C ASP A 197 -9.92 9.03 -5.21
N ASN A 198 -9.78 8.60 -6.46
CA ASN A 198 -10.21 7.25 -6.87
C ASN A 198 -9.07 6.24 -6.67
N ALA A 199 -9.44 4.99 -6.36
CA ALA A 199 -8.55 3.84 -6.42
C ALA A 199 -8.85 3.03 -7.69
N ILE A 200 -7.93 3.01 -8.65
CA ILE A 200 -8.05 2.36 -9.95
C ILE A 200 -6.97 1.28 -10.04
N VAL A 201 -7.34 0.07 -9.62
CA VAL A 201 -6.38 -1.01 -9.39
C VAL A 201 -6.80 -2.32 -10.05
N GLU A 202 -5.84 -3.16 -10.43
CA GLU A 202 -6.12 -4.51 -10.96
C GLU A 202 -7.05 -4.58 -12.18
N ASN A 203 -7.20 -3.48 -12.93
CA ASN A 203 -7.95 -3.48 -14.18
C ASN A 203 -7.05 -3.93 -15.34
N ARG A 204 -7.62 -4.15 -16.53
CA ARG A 204 -6.80 -4.35 -17.74
C ARG A 204 -5.98 -3.10 -18.05
N SER A 205 -6.53 -1.92 -17.86
CA SER A 205 -5.84 -0.63 -17.88
C SER A 205 -6.53 0.35 -16.94
N GLY A 206 -5.84 1.40 -16.48
CA GLY A 206 -6.42 2.33 -15.52
C GLY A 206 -7.40 3.33 -16.17
N ILE A 207 -6.88 4.34 -16.87
CA ILE A 207 -7.66 5.42 -17.49
C ILE A 207 -7.31 5.53 -18.98
N LEU A 208 -8.32 5.62 -19.85
CA LEU A 208 -8.18 6.03 -21.24
C LEU A 208 -8.66 7.48 -21.41
N ILE A 209 -7.88 8.33 -22.08
CA ILE A 209 -8.17 9.73 -22.36
C ILE A 209 -7.90 9.96 -23.86
N ALA A 210 -8.95 10.20 -24.64
CA ALA A 210 -8.86 10.30 -26.10
C ALA A 210 -9.71 11.45 -26.67
N GLY A 211 -9.59 11.68 -27.98
CA GLY A 211 -10.23 12.82 -28.66
C GLY A 211 -9.55 14.14 -28.31
N ASP A 212 -10.33 15.13 -27.91
CA ASP A 212 -9.89 16.45 -27.44
C ASP A 212 -10.12 16.61 -25.92
N SER A 213 -10.20 15.50 -25.19
CA SER A 213 -10.58 15.48 -23.77
C SER A 213 -9.56 16.20 -22.90
N GLN A 214 -10.03 16.95 -21.90
CA GLN A 214 -9.24 17.78 -20.99
C GLN A 214 -9.57 17.54 -19.50
N PRO A 215 -9.52 16.29 -19.01
CA PRO A 215 -9.85 16.03 -17.61
C PRO A 215 -8.79 16.58 -16.65
N ILE A 216 -9.21 16.86 -15.43
CA ILE A 216 -8.31 17.25 -14.33
C ILE A 216 -8.15 16.05 -13.40
N LEU A 217 -6.91 15.54 -13.26
CA LEU A 217 -6.64 14.37 -12.41
C LEU A 217 -6.00 14.83 -11.10
N ARG A 218 -6.62 14.52 -9.94
CA ARG A 218 -6.07 14.84 -8.62
C ARG A 218 -6.11 13.67 -7.64
N GLN A 219 -5.00 13.39 -6.96
CA GLN A 219 -4.98 12.46 -5.81
C GLN A 219 -5.53 11.04 -6.08
N ASN A 220 -5.49 10.57 -7.34
CA ASN A 220 -5.92 9.22 -7.67
C ASN A 220 -4.80 8.21 -7.41
N LEU A 221 -5.15 7.03 -6.91
CA LEU A 221 -4.28 5.86 -6.83
C LEU A 221 -4.54 4.97 -8.04
N ILE A 222 -3.58 4.88 -8.95
CA ILE A 222 -3.66 4.11 -10.20
C ILE A 222 -2.49 3.13 -10.24
N GLU A 223 -2.73 1.90 -9.78
CA GLU A 223 -1.66 0.91 -9.66
C GLU A 223 -2.10 -0.52 -9.90
N ARG A 224 -1.14 -1.39 -10.26
CA ARG A 224 -1.37 -2.84 -10.40
C ARG A 224 -2.41 -3.21 -11.46
N ASN A 225 -2.71 -2.31 -12.40
CA ASN A 225 -3.46 -2.66 -13.60
C ASN A 225 -2.55 -3.53 -14.50
N THR A 226 -3.09 -4.49 -15.24
CA THR A 226 -2.29 -5.44 -16.03
C THR A 226 -1.69 -4.84 -17.31
N GLY A 227 -2.26 -3.73 -17.80
CA GLY A 227 -1.79 -2.88 -18.89
C GLY A 227 -1.33 -1.52 -18.40
N ASP A 228 -1.63 -0.46 -19.14
CA ASP A 228 -1.18 0.91 -18.80
C ASP A 228 -2.00 1.54 -17.66
N GLY A 229 -1.38 2.44 -16.89
CA GLY A 229 -2.06 3.23 -15.86
C GLY A 229 -2.95 4.31 -16.45
N VAL A 230 -2.38 5.24 -17.21
CA VAL A 230 -3.11 6.28 -17.94
C VAL A 230 -2.68 6.28 -19.40
N VAL A 231 -3.63 6.14 -20.32
CA VAL A 231 -3.41 6.16 -21.78
C VAL A 231 -4.03 7.42 -22.33
N ILE A 232 -3.23 8.24 -23.00
CA ILE A 232 -3.61 9.51 -23.61
C ILE A 232 -3.44 9.36 -25.12
N MET A 233 -4.45 9.70 -25.90
CA MET A 233 -4.46 9.53 -27.36
C MET A 233 -4.98 10.80 -28.05
N ASN A 234 -4.70 10.92 -29.35
CA ASN A 234 -5.20 12.00 -30.21
C ASN A 234 -4.71 13.39 -29.74
N GLN A 235 -5.61 14.36 -29.52
CA GLN A 235 -5.32 15.73 -29.09
C GLN A 235 -5.68 15.94 -27.61
N ALA A 236 -5.88 14.86 -26.85
CA ALA A 236 -6.26 14.95 -25.45
C ALA A 236 -5.18 15.67 -24.64
N THR A 237 -5.62 16.57 -23.76
CA THR A 237 -4.77 17.44 -22.94
C THR A 237 -5.19 17.38 -21.47
N PRO A 238 -5.01 16.21 -20.81
CA PRO A 238 -5.33 16.11 -19.40
C PRO A 238 -4.42 17.00 -18.54
N ASP A 239 -5.01 17.63 -17.54
CA ASP A 239 -4.28 18.33 -16.48
C ASP A 239 -3.79 17.29 -15.46
N LEU A 240 -2.50 16.92 -15.60
CA LEU A 240 -1.73 16.09 -14.69
C LEU A 240 -1.04 16.93 -13.59
N GLY A 241 -1.64 18.04 -13.18
CA GLY A 241 -1.10 18.99 -12.22
C GLY A 241 -0.40 20.18 -12.89
N THR A 242 -0.33 21.29 -12.15
CA THR A 242 0.44 22.49 -12.50
C THR A 242 1.41 22.84 -11.38
N ALA A 243 2.31 23.81 -11.61
CA ALA A 243 3.23 24.28 -10.57
C ALA A 243 2.51 24.86 -9.34
N GLN A 244 1.33 25.48 -9.54
CA GLN A 244 0.51 26.07 -8.49
C GLN A 244 -0.44 25.04 -7.85
N THR A 245 -0.95 24.10 -8.64
CA THR A 245 -1.90 23.09 -8.20
C THR A 245 -1.39 21.70 -8.57
N PRO A 246 -0.56 21.08 -7.71
CA PRO A 246 0.03 19.78 -7.97
C PRO A 246 -1.04 18.69 -8.15
N GLY A 247 -0.73 17.69 -8.98
CA GLY A 247 -1.65 16.60 -9.29
C GLY A 247 -1.87 15.67 -8.10
N GLY A 248 -0.83 15.31 -7.35
CA GLY A 248 -0.93 14.40 -6.20
C GLY A 248 -1.33 12.97 -6.55
N ASN A 249 -1.43 12.61 -7.84
CA ASN A 249 -1.80 11.27 -8.27
C ASN A 249 -0.64 10.30 -8.04
N THR A 250 -0.95 9.08 -7.61
CA THR A 250 0.01 7.97 -7.54
C THR A 250 -0.27 7.02 -8.70
N ILE A 251 0.54 7.08 -9.75
CA ILE A 251 0.38 6.28 -10.97
C ILE A 251 1.62 5.41 -11.12
N ARG A 252 1.56 4.16 -10.64
CA ARG A 252 2.74 3.29 -10.52
C ARG A 252 2.39 1.81 -10.61
N ASN A 253 3.37 0.96 -10.92
CA ASN A 253 3.25 -0.50 -10.82
C ASN A 253 2.14 -1.09 -11.72
N ASN A 254 1.83 -0.45 -12.83
CA ASN A 254 0.97 -1.02 -13.87
C ASN A 254 1.78 -2.01 -14.74
N GLY A 255 1.14 -2.95 -15.45
CA GLY A 255 1.86 -3.96 -16.23
C GLY A 255 2.49 -3.39 -17.50
N GLY A 256 1.88 -2.35 -18.07
CA GLY A 256 2.44 -1.51 -19.12
C GLY A 256 3.13 -0.25 -18.58
N PHE A 257 2.92 0.88 -19.23
CA PHE A 257 3.37 2.21 -18.79
C PHE A 257 2.50 2.75 -17.68
N ASP A 258 3.06 3.55 -16.78
CA ASP A 258 2.27 4.32 -15.82
C ASP A 258 1.48 5.42 -16.52
N VAL A 259 2.12 6.15 -17.43
CA VAL A 259 1.42 7.07 -18.34
C VAL A 259 1.95 6.89 -19.75
N GLN A 260 1.07 6.62 -20.71
CA GLN A 260 1.39 6.58 -22.12
C GLN A 260 0.67 7.72 -22.83
N ASN A 261 1.39 8.73 -23.28
CA ASN A 261 0.93 9.74 -24.23
C ASN A 261 1.24 9.32 -25.67
N ALA A 262 0.26 8.71 -26.33
CA ALA A 262 0.27 8.44 -27.76
C ALA A 262 -0.32 9.61 -28.59
N GLY A 263 -0.65 10.74 -27.97
CA GLY A 263 -1.08 11.97 -28.63
C GLY A 263 0.07 12.83 -29.15
N THR A 264 -0.27 13.91 -29.85
CA THR A 264 0.72 14.84 -30.44
C THR A 264 1.11 15.98 -29.50
N THR A 265 0.30 16.26 -28.49
CA THR A 265 0.51 17.39 -27.56
C THR A 265 1.52 17.02 -26.48
N SER A 266 2.49 17.89 -26.25
CA SER A 266 3.40 17.77 -25.11
C SER A 266 2.67 18.13 -23.83
N LEU A 267 2.75 17.28 -22.81
CA LEU A 267 2.11 17.47 -21.52
C LEU A 267 3.15 17.64 -20.43
N THR A 268 2.73 18.22 -19.31
CA THR A 268 3.56 18.32 -18.11
C THR A 268 2.83 17.67 -16.95
N SER A 269 3.55 16.86 -16.18
CA SER A 269 3.03 16.25 -14.96
C SER A 269 3.71 16.89 -13.76
N PHE A 270 2.96 17.65 -12.97
CA PHE A 270 3.44 18.29 -11.74
C PHE A 270 2.92 17.57 -10.50
N GLY A 271 3.84 17.22 -9.58
CA GLY A 271 3.51 16.67 -8.27
C GLY A 271 2.74 15.35 -8.26
N ASN A 272 2.86 14.55 -9.32
CA ASN A 272 2.40 13.16 -9.31
C ASN A 272 3.54 12.20 -8.99
N ILE A 273 3.22 11.13 -8.29
CA ILE A 273 4.11 10.00 -8.03
C ILE A 273 3.98 9.04 -9.21
N LEU A 274 4.84 9.21 -10.21
CA LEU A 274 4.93 8.33 -11.37
C LEU A 274 6.38 8.23 -11.85
N SER A 275 6.78 7.06 -12.31
CA SER A 275 8.16 6.79 -12.73
C SER A 275 8.36 7.31 -14.15
N SER A 276 9.26 8.26 -14.38
CA SER A 276 9.54 8.81 -15.72
C SER A 276 9.95 7.72 -16.73
N THR A 277 10.62 6.66 -16.27
CA THR A 277 10.96 5.47 -17.09
C THR A 277 9.76 4.62 -17.49
N ARG A 278 8.63 4.80 -16.82
CA ARG A 278 7.34 4.18 -17.14
C ARG A 278 6.38 5.21 -17.74
N VAL A 279 6.90 6.33 -18.21
CA VAL A 279 6.18 7.28 -19.04
C VAL A 279 6.61 7.10 -20.48
N LYS A 280 5.64 6.93 -21.37
CA LYS A 280 5.88 6.82 -22.82
C LYS A 280 5.23 8.00 -23.53
N GLY A 281 5.94 8.61 -24.47
CA GLY A 281 5.47 9.77 -25.22
C GLY A 281 5.88 11.11 -24.62
N ASN A 282 5.40 12.19 -25.23
CA ASN A 282 5.80 13.57 -24.89
C ASN A 282 5.12 14.04 -23.59
N ILE A 283 5.61 13.56 -22.45
CA ILE A 283 5.21 14.04 -21.13
C ILE A 283 6.48 14.42 -20.38
N GLN A 284 6.59 15.70 -20.04
CA GLN A 284 7.61 16.19 -19.13
C GLN A 284 7.16 15.93 -17.69
N VAL A 285 7.80 14.96 -17.05
CA VAL A 285 7.61 14.72 -15.62
C VAL A 285 8.45 15.73 -14.86
N VAL A 286 7.82 16.69 -14.20
CA VAL A 286 8.52 17.66 -13.38
C VAL A 286 8.78 17.01 -12.04
N THR A 287 10.03 16.55 -11.84
CA THR A 287 10.56 16.17 -10.53
C THR A 287 10.75 17.43 -9.71
N GLN A 288 9.66 17.95 -9.15
CA GLN A 288 9.78 18.87 -8.05
C GLN A 288 10.03 18.05 -6.78
N SER A 289 11.05 18.43 -6.00
CA SER A 289 10.91 18.39 -4.54
C SER A 289 9.57 19.05 -4.25
N VAL A 290 8.60 18.26 -3.80
CA VAL A 290 7.20 18.62 -3.57
C VAL A 290 7.03 20.14 -3.54
N PRO A 291 6.39 20.78 -4.54
CA PRO A 291 6.15 22.20 -4.45
C PRO A 291 5.41 22.41 -3.14
N THR A 292 6.07 23.16 -2.27
CA THR A 292 5.58 23.60 -0.98
C THR A 292 4.46 24.60 -1.27
N ALA A 293 3.30 24.12 -1.73
CA ALA A 293 2.07 24.72 -1.24
C ALA A 293 2.24 24.58 0.27
N ALA A 294 2.52 25.70 0.96
CA ALA A 294 2.85 25.70 2.38
C ALA A 294 1.88 24.75 3.08
N SER A 295 2.39 23.63 3.64
CA SER A 295 1.56 22.71 4.41
C SER A 295 0.87 23.56 5.45
N ALA A 296 -0.41 23.84 5.24
CA ALA A 296 -1.18 24.63 6.16
C ALA A 296 -1.12 23.88 7.48
N THR A 297 -0.52 24.51 8.48
CA THR A 297 -0.49 23.94 9.83
C THR A 297 -1.68 24.53 10.57
N LEU A 298 -2.66 23.69 10.90
CA LEU A 298 -3.78 24.04 11.74
C LEU A 298 -3.44 23.67 13.18
N PHE A 299 -3.49 24.64 14.07
CA PHE A 299 -3.24 24.44 15.50
C PHE A 299 -4.56 24.21 16.22
N VAL A 300 -4.60 23.20 17.10
CA VAL A 300 -5.79 22.84 17.86
C VAL A 300 -5.47 22.82 19.36
N ASN A 301 -6.28 23.49 20.16
CA ASN A 301 -6.18 23.51 21.61
C ASN A 301 -7.57 23.46 22.24
N SER A 302 -7.90 22.38 22.95
CA SER A 302 -9.25 22.20 23.51
C SER A 302 -9.59 23.17 24.65
N ALA A 303 -8.59 23.73 25.33
CA ALA A 303 -8.78 24.64 26.45
C ALA A 303 -8.91 26.10 26.00
N THR A 304 -8.07 26.54 25.06
CA THR A 304 -7.96 27.97 24.66
C THR A 304 -8.42 28.27 23.24
N GLY A 305 -8.69 27.24 22.43
CA GLY A 305 -9.07 27.40 21.04
C GLY A 305 -10.50 27.88 20.82
N ASN A 306 -10.77 28.33 19.59
CA ASN A 306 -12.09 28.77 19.15
C ASN A 306 -12.38 28.26 17.72
N ASP A 307 -13.47 27.51 17.54
CA ASP A 307 -13.84 26.93 16.24
C ASP A 307 -14.40 27.94 15.23
N SER A 308 -14.60 29.19 15.62
CA SER A 308 -14.85 30.29 14.67
C SER A 308 -13.55 30.89 14.11
N ALA A 309 -12.37 30.49 14.58
CA ALA A 309 -11.08 30.99 14.12
C ALA A 309 -10.61 30.30 12.83
N THR A 310 -9.49 30.80 12.28
CA THR A 310 -8.84 30.24 11.09
C THR A 310 -7.86 29.11 11.40
N GLY A 311 -7.50 28.90 12.67
CA GLY A 311 -6.60 27.83 13.11
C GLY A 311 -5.10 28.12 13.04
N GLY A 312 -4.71 29.39 13.04
CA GLY A 312 -3.31 29.80 13.20
C GLY A 312 -2.76 29.56 14.61
N GLN A 313 -1.44 29.62 14.78
CA GLN A 313 -0.76 29.31 16.05
C GLN A 313 -1.19 30.21 17.22
N SER A 314 -1.45 31.49 16.98
CA SER A 314 -1.91 32.44 18.00
C SER A 314 -3.43 32.37 18.27
N THR A 315 -4.19 31.79 17.35
CA THR A 315 -5.66 31.65 17.43
C THR A 315 -6.04 30.22 17.02
N PRO A 316 -5.72 29.21 17.84
CA PRO A 316 -5.95 27.81 17.49
C PRO A 316 -7.44 27.51 17.43
N LEU A 317 -7.79 26.48 16.67
CA LEU A 317 -9.13 25.88 16.70
C LEU A 317 -9.34 25.18 18.04
N LYS A 318 -10.60 25.05 18.47
CA LYS A 318 -10.93 24.36 19.71
C LYS A 318 -10.93 22.84 19.51
N THR A 319 -11.48 22.38 18.39
CA THR A 319 -11.71 20.95 18.13
C THR A 319 -10.89 20.42 16.96
N ILE A 320 -10.50 19.16 17.06
CA ILE A 320 -9.87 18.38 15.99
C ILE A 320 -10.88 18.21 14.85
N ALA A 321 -12.16 17.94 15.17
CA ALA A 321 -13.22 17.85 14.16
C ALA A 321 -13.30 19.11 13.28
N LYS A 322 -13.19 20.30 13.88
CA LYS A 322 -13.18 21.55 13.12
C LYS A 322 -11.94 21.67 12.23
N ALA A 323 -10.76 21.32 12.74
CA ALA A 323 -9.53 21.34 11.96
C ALA A 323 -9.60 20.38 10.75
N ILE A 324 -10.07 19.16 10.97
CA ILE A 324 -10.32 18.17 9.92
C ILE A 324 -11.27 18.74 8.85
N SER A 325 -12.33 19.45 9.27
CA SER A 325 -13.32 20.00 8.32
C SER A 325 -12.72 21.01 7.34
N GLN A 326 -11.65 21.73 7.76
CA GLN A 326 -10.93 22.72 6.98
C GLN A 326 -9.70 22.13 6.25
N ALA A 327 -9.23 20.96 6.69
CA ALA A 327 -8.02 20.35 6.18
C ALA A 327 -8.18 19.83 4.75
N GLN A 328 -7.10 20.00 3.97
CA GLN A 328 -6.87 19.43 2.65
C GLN A 328 -5.68 18.47 2.71
N SER A 329 -5.50 17.64 1.69
CA SER A 329 -4.32 16.75 1.57
C SER A 329 -3.01 17.55 1.72
N GLY A 330 -2.09 17.07 2.56
CA GLY A 330 -0.84 17.77 2.93
C GLY A 330 -0.95 18.72 4.13
N THR A 331 -2.16 18.91 4.71
CA THR A 331 -2.36 19.69 5.95
C THR A 331 -1.78 18.96 7.15
N LEU A 332 -1.06 19.70 8.00
CA LEU A 332 -0.63 19.26 9.32
C LEU A 332 -1.59 19.83 10.38
N ILE A 333 -2.20 18.97 11.18
CA ILE A 333 -3.01 19.36 12.34
C ILE A 333 -2.14 19.14 13.59
N GLN A 334 -1.63 20.23 14.16
CA GLN A 334 -0.85 20.22 15.38
C GLN A 334 -1.79 20.32 16.59
N VAL A 335 -1.86 19.26 17.38
CA VAL A 335 -2.74 19.14 18.54
C VAL A 335 -1.95 19.41 19.81
N ALA A 336 -2.39 20.39 20.59
CA ALA A 336 -1.79 20.74 21.88
C ALA A 336 -2.15 19.70 22.96
N PRO A 337 -1.39 19.65 24.08
CA PRO A 337 -1.80 18.90 25.27
C PRO A 337 -3.21 19.31 25.74
N GLY A 338 -4.03 18.31 26.05
CA GLY A 338 -5.42 18.52 26.43
C GLY A 338 -6.28 17.26 26.32
N SER A 339 -7.52 17.37 26.78
CA SER A 339 -8.55 16.36 26.54
C SER A 339 -9.44 16.81 25.39
N TYR A 340 -9.72 15.89 24.47
CA TYR A 340 -10.50 16.07 23.26
C TYR A 340 -11.62 15.04 23.26
N ASN A 341 -12.80 15.47 23.70
CA ASN A 341 -13.98 14.65 23.89
C ASN A 341 -15.27 15.43 23.62
N ALA A 342 -16.43 14.79 23.77
CA ALA A 342 -17.72 15.44 23.52
C ALA A 342 -17.97 16.68 24.43
N ALA A 343 -17.49 16.67 25.67
CA ALA A 343 -17.62 17.81 26.58
C ALA A 343 -16.72 18.99 26.18
N THR A 344 -15.64 18.75 25.43
CA THR A 344 -14.80 19.81 24.84
C THR A 344 -15.22 20.20 23.42
N GLY A 345 -16.31 19.61 22.90
CA GLY A 345 -16.93 19.97 21.63
C GLY A 345 -16.62 19.03 20.45
N GLU A 346 -15.88 17.94 20.66
CA GLU A 346 -15.59 16.99 19.58
C GLU A 346 -16.86 16.25 19.11
N VAL A 347 -16.90 15.96 17.81
CA VAL A 347 -17.93 15.15 17.19
C VAL A 347 -17.29 13.90 16.59
N PHE A 348 -17.72 12.72 17.03
CA PHE A 348 -17.13 11.44 16.66
C PHE A 348 -18.00 10.65 15.65
N PRO A 349 -17.41 9.78 14.80
CA PRO A 349 -15.97 9.50 14.71
C PRO A 349 -15.19 10.67 14.07
N LEU A 350 -13.95 10.87 14.50
CA LEU A 350 -13.03 11.78 13.83
C LEU A 350 -12.53 11.13 12.54
N ILE A 351 -12.97 11.62 11.38
CA ILE A 351 -12.61 11.08 10.08
C ILE A 351 -11.36 11.80 9.57
N VAL A 352 -10.18 11.19 9.72
CA VAL A 352 -8.92 11.79 9.29
C VAL A 352 -8.82 11.70 7.77
N ARG A 353 -9.03 12.85 7.12
CA ARG A 353 -9.11 12.96 5.66
C ARG A 353 -7.86 12.49 4.95
N SER A 354 -8.03 12.12 3.69
CA SER A 354 -6.95 11.63 2.85
C SER A 354 -5.77 12.61 2.78
N GLY A 355 -4.56 12.11 3.02
CA GLY A 355 -3.33 12.92 3.04
C GLY A 355 -3.17 13.90 4.22
N VAL A 356 -4.09 13.92 5.19
CA VAL A 356 -4.00 14.79 6.38
C VAL A 356 -3.17 14.10 7.47
N THR A 357 -2.34 14.89 8.15
CA THR A 357 -1.49 14.42 9.25
C THR A 357 -1.90 15.08 10.56
N ILE A 358 -2.29 14.29 11.56
CA ILE A 358 -2.54 14.73 12.94
C ILE A 358 -1.31 14.40 13.78
N VAL A 359 -0.77 15.39 14.49
CA VAL A 359 0.41 15.25 15.36
C VAL A 359 0.11 15.87 16.71
N GLY A 360 0.22 15.05 17.77
CA GLY A 360 0.27 15.51 19.15
C GLY A 360 1.71 15.56 19.67
N ASN A 361 1.99 14.84 20.76
CA ASN A 361 3.30 14.74 21.39
C ASN A 361 3.91 13.35 21.18
N GLU A 362 4.79 13.19 20.20
CA GLU A 362 5.41 11.90 19.90
C GLU A 362 6.37 11.41 20.99
N THR A 363 7.06 12.33 21.68
CA THR A 363 8.03 12.00 22.74
C THR A 363 7.35 11.32 23.93
N THR A 364 6.13 11.74 24.28
CA THR A 364 5.33 11.14 25.36
C THR A 364 4.42 10.02 24.89
N LYS A 365 4.44 9.70 23.58
CA LYS A 365 3.45 8.87 22.89
C LYS A 365 2.00 9.35 23.10
N GLY A 366 1.82 10.66 23.21
CA GLY A 366 0.53 11.32 23.35
C GLY A 366 -0.16 11.19 24.69
N LYS A 367 0.54 10.82 25.77
CA LYS A 367 -0.05 10.69 27.12
C LYS A 367 -0.74 11.97 27.62
N ASP A 368 -0.30 13.11 27.11
CA ASP A 368 -0.79 14.45 27.40
C ASP A 368 -1.80 14.98 26.34
N VAL A 369 -2.04 14.24 25.26
CA VAL A 369 -3.01 14.56 24.19
C VAL A 369 -4.06 13.46 24.11
N VAL A 370 -5.15 13.58 24.89
CA VAL A 370 -6.11 12.49 25.10
C VAL A 370 -7.37 12.70 24.25
N ILE A 371 -7.58 11.82 23.28
CA ILE A 371 -8.79 11.74 22.45
C ILE A 371 -9.69 10.64 23.01
N LEU A 372 -10.84 11.03 23.56
CA LEU A 372 -11.81 10.12 24.16
C LEU A 372 -13.18 10.35 23.52
N GLY A 373 -13.70 9.34 22.84
CA GLY A 373 -14.99 9.45 22.21
C GLY A 373 -15.40 8.22 21.43
N SER A 374 -16.57 8.33 20.81
CA SER A 374 -17.19 7.21 20.12
C SER A 374 -18.25 7.70 19.14
N GLY A 375 -18.24 7.17 17.93
CA GLY A 375 -19.29 7.39 16.95
C GLY A 375 -19.54 6.16 16.10
N ARG A 376 -20.77 5.98 15.61
CA ARG A 376 -21.16 4.78 14.88
C ARG A 376 -20.51 4.78 13.48
N PHE A 377 -19.84 3.69 13.15
CA PHE A 377 -19.31 3.42 11.82
C PHE A 377 -19.92 2.13 11.27
N SER A 378 -20.47 2.22 10.06
CA SER A 378 -20.97 1.07 9.30
C SER A 378 -19.90 0.64 8.31
N SER A 379 -19.17 -0.42 8.65
CA SER A 379 -18.11 -0.94 7.79
C SER A 379 -18.68 -1.70 6.58
N PRO A 380 -18.10 -1.52 5.38
CA PRO A 380 -18.46 -2.29 4.19
C PRO A 380 -17.94 -3.73 4.22
N SER A 381 -16.90 -4.02 5.02
CA SER A 381 -16.22 -5.32 5.07
C SER A 381 -16.32 -6.04 6.41
N SER A 382 -16.97 -5.41 7.40
CA SER A 382 -17.08 -5.92 8.78
C SER A 382 -18.36 -5.42 9.47
N ALA A 383 -18.73 -6.05 10.57
CA ALA A 383 -19.91 -5.62 11.32
C ALA A 383 -19.74 -4.19 11.86
N ALA A 384 -20.82 -3.40 11.80
CA ALA A 384 -20.86 -2.02 12.29
C ALA A 384 -20.48 -1.92 13.78
N GLN A 385 -19.72 -0.88 14.12
CA GLN A 385 -19.08 -0.69 15.42
C GLN A 385 -19.01 0.78 15.81
N ASN A 386 -18.65 1.03 17.07
CA ASN A 386 -18.40 2.38 17.53
C ASN A 386 -16.89 2.67 17.41
N VAL A 387 -16.53 3.82 16.87
CA VAL A 387 -15.17 4.17 16.46
C VAL A 387 -14.82 5.56 16.97
N THR A 388 -13.60 5.76 17.47
CA THR A 388 -13.11 7.10 17.85
C THR A 388 -12.55 7.81 16.64
N ILE A 389 -11.63 7.17 15.92
CA ILE A 389 -10.95 7.73 14.75
C ILE A 389 -11.14 6.78 13.56
N LEU A 390 -11.60 7.31 12.43
CA LEU A 390 -11.66 6.60 11.15
C LEU A 390 -10.58 7.17 10.22
N MET A 391 -9.73 6.31 9.68
CA MET A 391 -8.63 6.71 8.80
C MET A 391 -9.08 6.66 7.32
N GLU A 392 -8.75 7.69 6.55
CA GLU A 392 -8.79 7.67 5.09
C GLU A 392 -7.39 7.46 4.46
N ASN A 393 -7.31 7.43 3.14
CA ASN A 393 -6.10 7.05 2.42
C ASN A 393 -4.95 8.05 2.58
N ASN A 394 -3.74 7.53 2.81
CA ASN A 394 -2.53 8.31 3.06
C ASN A 394 -2.64 9.26 4.27
N SER A 395 -3.61 9.05 5.17
CA SER A 395 -3.72 9.82 6.42
C SER A 395 -2.71 9.34 7.47
N THR A 396 -2.34 10.24 8.38
CA THR A 396 -1.37 9.96 9.45
C THR A 396 -1.89 10.44 10.79
N VAL A 397 -1.76 9.62 11.83
CA VAL A 397 -2.02 9.99 13.23
C VAL A 397 -0.80 9.64 14.07
N LYS A 398 -0.23 10.62 14.77
CA LYS A 398 0.93 10.42 15.64
C LYS A 398 0.84 11.18 16.95
N GLY A 399 1.45 10.64 18.00
CA GLY A 399 1.63 11.38 19.26
C GLY A 399 0.33 11.65 20.02
N VAL A 400 -0.68 10.78 19.91
CA VAL A 400 -1.96 10.95 20.62
C VAL A 400 -2.32 9.72 21.44
N SER A 401 -3.05 9.93 22.54
CA SER A 401 -3.73 8.87 23.26
C SER A 401 -5.16 8.71 22.76
N VAL A 402 -5.62 7.49 22.50
CA VAL A 402 -6.98 7.24 22.00
C VAL A 402 -7.69 6.20 22.87
N THR A 403 -8.91 6.53 23.30
CA THR A 403 -9.76 5.66 24.13
C THR A 403 -11.19 5.61 23.58
N ASN A 404 -11.72 4.39 23.44
CA ASN A 404 -13.14 4.15 23.17
C ASN A 404 -13.78 3.23 24.22
N ASP A 405 -14.35 3.83 25.26
CA ASP A 405 -14.90 3.12 26.41
C ASP A 405 -16.33 2.58 26.20
N GLN A 406 -16.91 2.79 25.02
CA GLN A 406 -18.26 2.36 24.68
C GLN A 406 -18.32 0.89 24.26
N THR A 407 -19.49 0.27 24.42
CA THR A 407 -19.71 -1.12 23.96
C THR A 407 -19.37 -1.26 22.47
N ARG A 408 -18.56 -2.28 22.13
CA ARG A 408 -17.99 -2.47 20.78
C ARG A 408 -17.23 -1.23 20.27
N GLY A 409 -16.56 -0.52 21.19
CA GLY A 409 -15.75 0.65 20.94
C GLY A 409 -14.33 0.28 20.50
N THR A 410 -14.01 0.63 19.25
CA THR A 410 -12.66 0.57 18.68
C THR A 410 -12.02 1.96 18.74
N GLY A 411 -10.74 2.03 19.11
CA GLY A 411 -9.97 3.28 19.11
C GLY A 411 -9.87 3.86 17.69
N ILE A 412 -9.04 3.24 16.85
CA ILE A 412 -8.80 3.66 15.46
C ILE A 412 -9.25 2.56 14.49
N TRP A 413 -10.03 2.93 13.48
CA TRP A 413 -10.47 2.04 12.41
C TRP A 413 -9.77 2.37 11.09
N VAL A 414 -9.32 1.34 10.39
CA VAL A 414 -8.70 1.43 9.05
C VAL A 414 -9.45 0.53 8.08
N GLU A 415 -10.20 1.12 7.14
CA GLU A 415 -11.06 0.39 6.21
C GLU A 415 -10.51 0.49 4.78
N SER A 416 -9.85 -0.56 4.28
CA SER A 416 -9.41 -0.63 2.86
C SER A 416 -8.54 0.54 2.37
N VAL A 417 -7.77 1.16 3.27
CA VAL A 417 -6.90 2.30 2.96
C VAL A 417 -5.45 2.05 3.42
N TYR A 418 -4.51 2.80 2.84
CA TYR A 418 -3.15 2.93 3.38
C TYR A 418 -3.10 4.07 4.40
N CYS A 419 -2.51 3.86 5.58
CA CYS A 419 -2.34 4.93 6.56
C CYS A 419 -1.16 4.67 7.52
N ASN A 420 -0.74 5.72 8.24
CA ASN A 420 0.31 5.64 9.25
C ASN A 420 -0.22 5.99 10.64
N ILE A 421 0.08 5.12 11.62
CA ILE A 421 -0.21 5.32 13.05
C ILE A 421 1.11 5.14 13.80
N GLY A 422 1.58 6.17 14.50
CA GLY A 422 2.93 6.16 15.06
C GLY A 422 3.05 6.87 16.40
N SER A 423 3.84 6.33 17.32
CA SER A 423 4.12 7.01 18.60
C SER A 423 2.83 7.39 19.35
N CYS A 424 1.83 6.50 19.39
CA CYS A 424 0.54 6.74 20.03
C CYS A 424 0.38 5.87 21.29
N THR A 425 -0.61 6.21 22.14
CA THR A 425 -1.06 5.36 23.25
C THR A 425 -2.52 4.96 23.02
N LEU A 426 -2.78 3.72 22.60
CA LEU A 426 -4.12 3.21 22.35
C LEU A 426 -4.56 2.42 23.57
N THR A 427 -5.49 2.97 24.35
CA THR A 427 -5.74 2.46 25.70
C THR A 427 -7.21 2.44 26.11
N LYS A 428 -7.56 1.48 26.97
CA LYS A 428 -8.88 1.34 27.62
C LYS A 428 -10.06 1.26 26.64
N SER A 429 -9.82 0.84 25.40
CA SER A 429 -10.91 0.60 24.46
C SER A 429 -11.64 -0.70 24.82
N LYS A 430 -12.98 -0.72 24.71
CA LYS A 430 -13.76 -1.94 25.02
C LYS A 430 -13.58 -3.05 23.99
N ARG A 431 -13.09 -2.73 22.80
CA ARG A 431 -12.71 -3.71 21.78
C ARG A 431 -11.23 -3.55 21.46
N GLU A 432 -10.87 -3.18 20.23
CA GLU A 432 -9.47 -3.01 19.85
C GLU A 432 -8.96 -1.57 19.96
N GLY A 433 -7.66 -1.42 20.20
CA GLY A 433 -6.98 -0.14 20.01
C GLY A 433 -6.96 0.26 18.53
N VAL A 434 -6.59 -0.66 17.64
CA VAL A 434 -6.67 -0.49 16.17
C VAL A 434 -7.37 -1.69 15.55
N PHE A 435 -8.27 -1.45 14.60
CA PHE A 435 -8.86 -2.50 13.77
C PHE A 435 -8.70 -2.18 12.28
N ALA A 436 -7.96 -3.04 11.56
CA ALA A 436 -7.76 -2.95 10.12
C ALA A 436 -8.59 -4.01 9.38
N THR A 437 -9.38 -3.59 8.40
CA THR A 437 -10.36 -4.43 7.69
C THR A 437 -10.29 -4.24 6.17
N GLY A 438 -10.96 -5.13 5.43
CA GLY A 438 -10.97 -5.10 3.98
C GLY A 438 -9.57 -5.29 3.38
N THR A 439 -9.09 -4.37 2.55
CA THR A 439 -7.76 -4.40 1.91
C THR A 439 -6.76 -3.43 2.55
N ALA A 440 -7.00 -3.04 3.80
CA ALA A 440 -6.20 -2.03 4.50
C ALA A 440 -4.70 -2.35 4.50
N ILE A 441 -3.86 -1.33 4.43
CA ILE A 441 -2.40 -1.41 4.57
C ILE A 441 -1.97 -0.43 5.66
N ALA A 442 -2.08 -0.85 6.92
CA ALA A 442 -1.77 0.00 8.07
C ALA A 442 -0.31 -0.15 8.51
N ALA A 443 0.42 0.96 8.60
CA ALA A 443 1.73 1.00 9.28
C ALA A 443 1.52 1.48 10.72
N VAL A 444 1.69 0.57 11.68
CA VAL A 444 1.52 0.83 13.12
C VAL A 444 2.87 0.69 13.80
N THR A 445 3.42 1.81 14.28
CA THR A 445 4.82 1.88 14.73
C THR A 445 4.98 2.53 16.10
N ASN A 446 5.92 2.02 16.90
CA ASN A 446 6.41 2.65 18.13
C ASN A 446 5.31 3.10 19.11
N SER A 447 4.18 2.41 19.14
CA SER A 447 2.99 2.78 19.91
C SER A 447 2.75 1.84 21.10
N ASP A 448 2.03 2.32 22.11
CA ASP A 448 1.67 1.57 23.32
C ASP A 448 0.19 1.16 23.26
N PHE A 449 -0.10 -0.13 23.38
CA PHE A 449 -1.44 -0.72 23.42
C PHE A 449 -1.71 -1.29 24.81
N ILE A 450 -2.42 -0.53 25.64
CA ILE A 450 -2.49 -0.79 27.09
C ILE A 450 -3.95 -0.93 27.55
N GLU A 451 -4.27 -2.00 28.27
CA GLU A 451 -5.59 -2.18 28.93
C GLU A 451 -6.81 -2.18 27.98
N ASN A 452 -6.62 -2.53 26.70
CA ASN A 452 -7.75 -2.71 25.78
C ASN A 452 -8.45 -4.06 26.08
N VAL A 453 -9.76 -4.01 26.35
CA VAL A 453 -10.53 -5.19 26.77
C VAL A 453 -10.56 -6.28 25.70
N GLY A 454 -10.67 -5.87 24.43
CA GLY A 454 -10.59 -6.76 23.27
C GLY A 454 -9.14 -7.03 22.89
N ASN A 455 -8.66 -6.41 21.82
CA ASN A 455 -7.30 -6.64 21.33
C ASN A 455 -6.45 -5.36 21.38
N GLY A 456 -5.12 -5.48 21.33
CA GLY A 456 -4.29 -4.34 20.95
C GLY A 456 -4.59 -3.94 19.52
N ILE A 457 -4.29 -4.85 18.58
CA ILE A 457 -4.60 -4.71 17.15
C ILE A 457 -5.39 -5.94 16.67
N ALA A 458 -6.39 -5.72 15.83
CA ALA A 458 -6.99 -6.77 15.00
C ALA A 458 -6.82 -6.47 13.50
N LEU A 459 -6.64 -7.51 12.69
CA LEU A 459 -6.59 -7.44 11.23
C LEU A 459 -7.51 -8.50 10.61
N GLY A 460 -8.42 -8.10 9.74
CA GLY A 460 -9.33 -9.00 9.02
C GLY A 460 -9.46 -8.68 7.53
N GLY A 461 -10.20 -9.52 6.81
CA GLY A 461 -10.28 -9.45 5.35
C GLY A 461 -8.95 -9.84 4.69
N ASN A 462 -8.46 -9.00 3.79
CA ASN A 462 -7.17 -9.11 3.11
C ASN A 462 -6.16 -8.06 3.63
N ALA A 463 -6.36 -7.57 4.86
CA ALA A 463 -5.53 -6.51 5.43
C ALA A 463 -4.06 -6.93 5.51
N LYS A 464 -3.18 -5.97 5.22
CA LYS A 464 -1.72 -6.07 5.26
C LYS A 464 -1.18 -4.92 6.09
N GLY A 465 0.15 -4.80 6.11
CA GLY A 465 0.83 -3.69 6.73
C GLY A 465 1.96 -4.14 7.64
N GLU A 466 2.44 -3.21 8.45
CA GLU A 466 3.61 -3.37 9.28
C GLU A 466 3.27 -2.99 10.72
N ILE A 467 3.52 -3.91 11.65
CA ILE A 467 3.33 -3.71 13.08
C ILE A 467 4.72 -3.80 13.70
N ARG A 468 5.37 -2.65 13.91
CA ARG A 468 6.77 -2.58 14.33
C ARG A 468 6.98 -1.82 15.65
N GLY A 469 7.79 -2.38 16.54
CA GLY A 469 8.31 -1.64 17.70
C GLY A 469 7.24 -1.22 18.71
N ASN A 470 6.07 -1.86 18.68
CA ASN A 470 4.96 -1.52 19.57
C ASN A 470 5.05 -2.32 20.88
N LYS A 471 4.50 -1.74 21.94
CA LYS A 471 4.33 -2.40 23.22
C LYS A 471 2.86 -2.78 23.42
N PHE A 472 2.59 -4.02 23.81
CA PHE A 472 1.25 -4.54 24.10
C PHE A 472 1.20 -5.09 25.52
N GLN A 473 0.34 -4.51 26.36
CA GLN A 473 0.24 -4.90 27.76
C GLN A 473 -1.20 -4.91 28.26
N ASN A 474 -1.56 -5.93 29.04
CA ASN A 474 -2.86 -6.06 29.69
C ASN A 474 -4.06 -5.98 28.73
N THR A 475 -3.91 -6.49 27.49
CA THR A 475 -5.02 -6.60 26.54
C THR A 475 -5.62 -8.01 26.53
N GLY A 476 -6.79 -8.20 25.89
CA GLY A 476 -7.30 -9.55 25.64
C GLY A 476 -6.37 -10.33 24.71
N TYR A 477 -6.27 -9.97 23.43
CA TYR A 477 -5.17 -10.44 22.58
C TYR A 477 -4.26 -9.27 22.20
N ALA A 478 -2.95 -9.42 22.28
CA ALA A 478 -2.08 -8.34 21.83
C ALA A 478 -2.30 -8.05 20.34
N ILE A 479 -2.22 -9.10 19.51
CA ILE A 479 -2.46 -9.02 18.07
C ILE A 479 -3.35 -10.19 17.64
N SER A 480 -4.43 -9.89 16.93
CA SER A 480 -5.28 -10.88 16.27
C SER A 480 -5.24 -10.71 14.76
N VAL A 481 -4.95 -11.80 14.03
CA VAL A 481 -4.96 -11.83 12.56
C VAL A 481 -5.91 -12.93 12.10
N GLN A 482 -6.82 -12.58 11.21
CA GLN A 482 -7.91 -13.45 10.76
C GLN A 482 -8.16 -13.31 9.26
N ALA A 483 -9.02 -14.17 8.71
CA ALA A 483 -9.32 -14.25 7.28
C ALA A 483 -8.05 -14.44 6.43
N GLN A 484 -7.79 -13.62 5.41
CA GLN A 484 -6.62 -13.70 4.52
C GLN A 484 -5.52 -12.69 4.87
N ALA A 485 -5.61 -12.04 6.03
CA ALA A 485 -4.69 -10.97 6.39
C ALA A 485 -3.23 -11.49 6.50
N SER A 486 -2.28 -10.67 6.07
CA SER A 486 -0.85 -11.03 6.00
C SER A 486 0.09 -9.88 6.36
N PRO A 487 0.03 -9.37 7.61
CA PRO A 487 0.95 -8.32 8.08
C PRO A 487 2.36 -8.85 8.37
N LEU A 488 3.33 -7.93 8.35
CA LEU A 488 4.63 -8.11 9.01
C LEU A 488 4.52 -7.66 10.47
N ILE A 489 4.81 -8.57 11.41
CA ILE A 489 4.82 -8.33 12.85
C ILE A 489 6.26 -8.43 13.32
N ILE A 490 6.89 -7.31 13.66
CA ILE A 490 8.34 -7.25 13.90
C ILE A 490 8.74 -6.41 15.10
N GLU A 491 9.69 -6.89 15.90
CA GLU A 491 10.30 -6.12 17.00
C GLU A 491 9.29 -5.56 18.03
N ASN A 492 8.16 -6.24 18.24
CA ASN A 492 7.18 -5.83 19.25
C ASN A 492 7.47 -6.44 20.62
N GLU A 493 7.10 -5.72 21.68
CA GLU A 493 7.09 -6.20 23.06
C GLU A 493 5.66 -6.57 23.45
N ILE A 494 5.41 -7.84 23.72
CA ILE A 494 4.08 -8.40 23.99
C ILE A 494 4.12 -9.09 25.36
N LEU A 495 3.50 -8.45 26.36
CA LEU A 495 3.59 -8.85 27.76
C LEU A 495 2.23 -8.85 28.46
N GLU A 496 1.98 -9.83 29.33
CA GLU A 496 0.86 -9.80 30.29
C GLU A 496 -0.54 -9.64 29.66
N ASN A 497 -0.71 -10.04 28.39
CA ASN A 497 -2.01 -10.08 27.74
C ASN A 497 -2.70 -11.40 28.07
N ARG A 498 -4.02 -11.53 27.86
CA ARG A 498 -4.68 -12.84 28.00
C ARG A 498 -4.04 -13.84 27.04
N SER A 499 -3.82 -13.47 25.77
CA SER A 499 -2.94 -14.20 24.85
C SER A 499 -2.07 -13.21 24.07
N GLY A 500 -0.89 -13.65 23.64
CA GLY A 500 0.01 -12.81 22.84
C GLY A 500 -0.54 -12.60 21.43
N ILE A 501 -0.22 -13.51 20.51
CA ILE A 501 -0.65 -13.43 19.10
C ILE A 501 -1.62 -14.56 18.79
N VAL A 502 -2.78 -14.24 18.22
CA VAL A 502 -3.81 -15.22 17.83
C VAL A 502 -4.08 -15.13 16.33
N LEU A 503 -3.84 -16.24 15.63
CA LEU A 503 -3.90 -16.35 14.17
C LEU A 503 -4.97 -17.35 13.74
N SER A 504 -5.82 -16.95 12.80
CA SER A 504 -6.98 -17.75 12.38
C SER A 504 -7.36 -17.54 10.91
N GLY A 505 -8.38 -18.24 10.43
CA GLY A 505 -8.79 -18.20 9.03
C GLY A 505 -7.74 -18.83 8.13
N GLN A 506 -7.32 -18.11 7.09
CA GLN A 506 -6.27 -18.48 6.15
C GLN A 506 -5.10 -17.48 6.23
N SER A 507 -4.89 -16.86 7.40
CA SER A 507 -3.94 -15.76 7.56
C SER A 507 -2.49 -16.23 7.38
N LYS A 508 -1.65 -15.33 6.86
CA LYS A 508 -0.24 -15.61 6.55
C LYS A 508 0.68 -14.48 7.02
N PRO A 509 0.69 -14.14 8.32
CA PRO A 509 1.60 -13.11 8.82
C PRO A 509 3.03 -13.61 8.86
N VAL A 510 3.98 -12.66 8.82
CA VAL A 510 5.41 -12.92 9.03
C VAL A 510 5.80 -12.36 10.39
N LEU A 511 6.36 -13.20 11.27
CA LEU A 511 6.74 -12.83 12.62
C LEU A 511 8.26 -12.82 12.73
N ARG A 512 8.84 -11.66 13.11
CA ARG A 512 10.29 -11.51 13.30
C ARG A 512 10.65 -10.78 14.59
N LYS A 513 11.63 -11.28 15.34
CA LYS A 513 12.26 -10.55 16.46
C LYS A 513 11.28 -10.03 17.55
N ASN A 514 10.11 -10.63 17.69
CA ASN A 514 9.14 -10.21 18.71
C ASN A 514 9.51 -10.80 20.08
N GLN A 515 9.30 -10.03 21.14
CA GLN A 515 9.45 -10.46 22.53
C GLN A 515 8.07 -10.76 23.11
N ILE A 516 7.71 -12.04 23.21
CA ILE A 516 6.36 -12.51 23.58
C ILE A 516 6.45 -13.29 24.88
N LYS A 517 6.18 -12.61 25.99
CA LYS A 517 6.49 -13.12 27.32
C LYS A 517 5.35 -12.95 28.29
N LYS A 518 5.22 -13.85 29.27
CA LYS A 518 4.33 -13.68 30.43
C LYS A 518 2.86 -13.40 30.09
N ASN A 519 2.38 -13.83 28.93
CA ASN A 519 0.94 -13.77 28.64
C ASN A 519 0.21 -14.82 29.50
N LEU A 520 -1.03 -14.55 29.90
CA LEU A 520 -1.76 -15.38 30.86
C LEU A 520 -2.10 -16.77 30.30
N GLN A 521 -2.33 -16.87 29.00
CA GLN A 521 -2.55 -18.11 28.27
C GLN A 521 -1.35 -18.38 27.36
N ASP A 522 -1.53 -18.26 26.05
CA ASP A 522 -0.52 -18.67 25.08
C ASP A 522 0.28 -17.47 24.54
N GLY A 523 1.54 -17.70 24.19
CA GLY A 523 2.37 -16.72 23.48
C GLY A 523 1.93 -16.55 22.02
N LEU A 524 1.87 -17.66 21.28
CA LEU A 524 1.31 -17.74 19.93
C LEU A 524 0.27 -18.85 19.84
N THR A 525 -0.92 -18.53 19.34
CA THR A 525 -1.98 -19.49 19.02
C THR A 525 -2.25 -19.47 17.52
N VAL A 526 -2.08 -20.60 16.84
CA VAL A 526 -2.37 -20.76 15.41
C VAL A 526 -3.52 -21.74 15.25
N ILE A 527 -4.64 -21.31 14.67
CA ILE A 527 -5.86 -22.11 14.49
C ILE A 527 -6.34 -22.07 13.04
N ALA A 528 -7.28 -22.97 12.71
CA ALA A 528 -7.87 -23.12 11.38
C ALA A 528 -6.82 -23.40 10.29
N ASP A 529 -6.87 -22.68 9.17
CA ASP A 529 -5.98 -22.82 8.01
C ASP A 529 -4.90 -21.73 7.98
N SER A 530 -4.60 -21.12 9.13
CA SER A 530 -3.55 -20.11 9.24
C SER A 530 -2.17 -20.74 9.05
N ALA A 531 -1.31 -20.06 8.28
CA ALA A 531 0.03 -20.53 7.96
C ALA A 531 1.04 -19.38 8.16
N PRO A 532 1.37 -19.02 9.41
CA PRO A 532 2.35 -17.98 9.67
C PRO A 532 3.76 -18.41 9.31
N ASP A 533 4.56 -17.46 8.85
CA ASP A 533 6.00 -17.59 8.81
C ASP A 533 6.59 -17.08 10.13
N ILE A 534 6.95 -17.99 11.02
CA ILE A 534 7.66 -17.67 12.27
C ILE A 534 9.18 -17.83 12.14
N GLY A 535 9.70 -18.11 10.95
CA GLY A 535 11.10 -18.36 10.66
C GLY A 535 11.23 -19.46 9.60
N SER A 536 12.13 -19.26 8.65
CA SER A 536 12.46 -20.24 7.62
C SER A 536 13.96 -20.56 7.62
N PRO A 537 14.39 -21.66 6.99
CA PRO A 537 15.82 -21.97 6.86
C PRO A 537 16.64 -20.86 6.19
N GLN A 538 16.02 -19.96 5.43
CA GLN A 538 16.69 -18.85 4.73
C GLN A 538 16.47 -17.48 5.40
N ASP A 539 15.62 -17.40 6.42
CA ASP A 539 15.33 -16.17 7.16
C ASP A 539 14.89 -16.52 8.59
N ASN A 540 15.79 -16.29 9.54
CA ASN A 540 15.57 -16.61 10.94
C ASN A 540 14.39 -15.80 11.51
N GLY A 541 13.50 -16.48 12.24
CA GLY A 541 12.43 -15.84 13.01
C GLY A 541 12.93 -14.87 14.07
N GLY A 542 13.88 -15.29 14.91
CA GLY A 542 14.41 -14.49 16.02
C GLY A 542 13.38 -14.12 17.09
N ASN A 543 12.20 -14.72 17.07
CA ASN A 543 11.15 -14.45 18.05
C ASN A 543 11.47 -15.15 19.38
N VAL A 544 11.05 -14.54 20.49
CA VAL A 544 11.23 -15.06 21.84
C VAL A 544 9.87 -15.33 22.45
N PHE A 545 9.56 -16.60 22.70
CA PHE A 545 8.35 -17.06 23.37
C PHE A 545 8.74 -17.72 24.68
N VAL A 546 8.58 -17.01 25.80
CA VAL A 546 9.07 -17.47 27.11
C VAL A 546 8.08 -17.10 28.23
N ASP A 547 7.91 -18.00 29.19
CA ASP A 547 7.09 -17.80 30.40
C ASP A 547 5.62 -17.46 30.14
N ASN A 548 5.05 -17.87 28.99
CA ASN A 548 3.60 -17.73 28.75
C ASN A 548 2.83 -18.80 29.51
N GLY A 549 1.69 -18.48 30.11
CA GLY A 549 1.01 -19.31 31.12
C GLY A 549 0.75 -20.75 30.69
N LYS A 550 0.05 -20.95 29.56
CA LYS A 550 -0.35 -22.28 29.07
C LYS A 550 0.68 -22.87 28.11
N TYR A 551 0.89 -22.25 26.94
CA TYR A 551 1.93 -22.65 25.98
C TYR A 551 2.71 -21.43 25.47
N ASP A 552 4.00 -21.61 25.19
CA ASP A 552 4.77 -20.61 24.45
C ASP A 552 4.28 -20.54 23.00
N VAL A 553 4.05 -21.70 22.38
CA VAL A 553 3.44 -21.82 21.05
C VAL A 553 2.43 -22.97 21.02
N GLN A 554 1.20 -22.66 20.65
CA GLN A 554 0.15 -23.61 20.35
C GLN A 554 -0.19 -23.57 18.87
N ASN A 555 0.06 -24.68 18.16
CA ASN A 555 -0.38 -24.91 16.79
C ASN A 555 -1.54 -25.91 16.74
N ALA A 556 -2.75 -25.41 16.59
CA ALA A 556 -3.95 -26.19 16.34
C ALA A 556 -4.41 -26.09 14.87
N SER A 557 -3.55 -25.60 13.96
CA SER A 557 -3.80 -25.64 12.52
C SER A 557 -3.48 -27.02 11.94
N LYS A 558 -3.89 -27.25 10.68
CA LYS A 558 -3.54 -28.47 9.94
C LYS A 558 -2.11 -28.48 9.40
N PHE A 559 -1.40 -27.36 9.44
CA PHE A 559 -0.05 -27.22 8.88
C PHE A 559 1.00 -27.40 9.97
N THR A 560 2.13 -28.03 9.66
CA THR A 560 3.29 -28.04 10.55
C THR A 560 3.95 -26.66 10.55
N LEU A 561 4.14 -26.07 11.72
CA LEU A 561 4.93 -24.84 11.84
C LEU A 561 6.42 -25.18 11.77
N ILE A 562 7.12 -24.56 10.84
CA ILE A 562 8.58 -24.61 10.80
C ILE A 562 9.09 -23.48 11.69
N SER A 563 9.90 -23.82 12.69
CA SER A 563 10.54 -22.86 13.60
C SER A 563 12.04 -22.87 13.38
N VAL A 564 12.55 -21.79 12.78
CA VAL A 564 13.98 -21.57 12.60
C VAL A 564 14.43 -20.35 13.39
N GLY A 565 15.35 -20.61 14.32
CA GLY A 565 16.06 -19.60 15.14
C GLY A 565 15.19 -18.77 16.08
N ASN A 566 14.01 -19.28 16.44
CA ASN A 566 13.21 -18.76 17.55
C ASN A 566 13.68 -19.35 18.89
N GLN A 567 13.52 -18.58 19.96
CA GLN A 567 13.64 -19.06 21.33
C GLN A 567 12.26 -19.53 21.80
N ILE A 568 12.04 -20.83 21.77
CA ILE A 568 10.82 -21.50 22.22
C ILE A 568 11.24 -22.66 23.10
N ASN A 569 10.60 -22.85 24.26
CA ASN A 569 10.79 -24.06 25.03
C ASN A 569 9.96 -25.21 24.43
N PRO A 570 10.57 -26.28 23.88
CA PRO A 570 9.81 -27.34 23.21
C PRO A 570 8.80 -28.05 24.12
N THR A 571 9.09 -28.13 25.43
CA THR A 571 8.17 -28.73 26.43
C THR A 571 6.94 -27.86 26.71
N ARG A 572 6.97 -26.59 26.30
CA ARG A 572 5.88 -25.62 26.43
C ARG A 572 5.19 -25.38 25.09
N THR A 573 5.21 -26.37 24.19
CA THR A 573 4.50 -26.30 22.91
C THR A 573 3.37 -27.31 22.83
N LEU A 574 2.37 -27.03 22.00
CA LEU A 574 1.27 -27.94 21.69
C LEU A 574 1.02 -27.97 20.17
N GLY A 575 0.95 -29.17 19.60
CA GLY A 575 0.69 -29.38 18.17
C GLY A 575 1.94 -29.55 17.32
N SER A 576 1.77 -29.67 15.99
CA SER A 576 2.86 -30.00 15.07
C SER A 576 3.79 -28.80 14.83
N ILE A 577 4.99 -28.85 15.42
CA ILE A 577 6.04 -27.85 15.25
C ILE A 577 7.35 -28.57 14.96
N GLU A 578 8.00 -28.19 13.87
CA GLU A 578 9.32 -28.68 13.50
C GLU A 578 10.38 -27.64 13.85
N PHE A 579 11.37 -28.04 14.64
CA PHE A 579 12.51 -27.21 14.97
C PHE A 579 13.65 -27.53 14.00
N THR A 580 13.91 -26.64 13.06
CA THR A 580 14.89 -26.85 12.00
C THR A 580 16.09 -25.94 12.19
N ALA A 581 17.28 -26.43 11.84
CA ALA A 581 18.48 -25.60 11.82
C ALA A 581 18.43 -24.56 10.70
N ASN A 582 19.00 -23.40 10.96
CA ASN A 582 19.16 -22.34 9.98
C ASN A 582 20.07 -22.82 8.82
N GLN A 583 19.64 -22.62 7.57
CA GLN A 583 20.40 -22.92 6.36
C GLN A 583 20.97 -21.66 5.70
N THR A 584 20.86 -20.49 6.34
CA THR A 584 21.61 -19.30 5.89
C THR A 584 23.10 -19.49 6.14
N PRO A 585 23.97 -18.91 5.29
CA PRO A 585 25.40 -18.86 5.56
C PRO A 585 25.62 -18.29 6.96
N THR A 586 26.43 -18.95 7.79
CA THR A 586 26.67 -18.48 9.16
C THR A 586 27.18 -17.03 9.09
N PRO A 587 26.51 -16.07 9.75
CA PRO A 587 27.10 -14.76 9.99
C PRO A 587 28.48 -14.98 10.61
N GLY A 588 29.52 -14.37 10.06
CA GLY A 588 30.84 -14.43 10.68
C GLY A 588 30.76 -13.99 12.15
N PRO A 589 31.57 -14.56 13.05
CA PRO A 589 31.57 -14.13 14.44
C PRO A 589 31.82 -12.61 14.50
N SER A 590 30.97 -11.89 15.23
CA SER A 590 31.20 -10.49 15.58
C SER A 590 32.38 -10.43 16.55
N PRO A 591 33.50 -9.75 16.22
CA PRO A 591 34.59 -9.61 17.16
C PRO A 591 34.28 -8.55 18.21
N SER A 592 34.67 -8.85 19.45
CA SER A 592 34.71 -7.97 20.62
C SER A 592 35.45 -6.66 20.32
N PRO A 593 35.05 -5.50 20.90
CA PRO A 593 35.70 -4.23 20.64
C PRO A 593 37.10 -4.21 21.27
N THR A 594 38.12 -3.93 20.44
CA THR A 594 39.50 -3.64 20.85
C THR A 594 39.96 -2.42 20.04
N PRO A 595 40.69 -1.46 20.62
CA PRO A 595 40.72 -0.08 20.13
C PRO A 595 41.55 0.08 18.85
N THR A 596 41.13 1.08 18.08
CA THR A 596 41.71 1.58 16.84
C THR A 596 43.22 1.85 16.95
N PRO A 597 44.07 1.26 16.11
CA PRO A 597 45.39 1.81 15.80
C PRO A 597 45.28 2.76 14.60
N GLY A 598 45.79 3.98 14.78
CA GLY A 598 46.04 4.92 13.69
C GLY A 598 47.17 4.42 12.77
N GLY A 599 47.03 4.69 11.47
CA GLY A 599 48.05 4.35 10.47
C GLY A 599 47.60 4.69 9.05
N SER A 600 48.06 5.86 8.58
CA SER A 600 48.26 6.30 7.19
C SER A 600 47.49 5.59 6.06
N THR A 601 46.48 6.27 5.53
CA THR A 601 45.81 5.98 4.25
C THR A 601 46.75 6.28 3.08
N PRO A 602 46.89 5.39 2.07
CA PRO A 602 47.62 5.72 0.85
C PRO A 602 46.85 6.72 0.00
N THR A 603 47.56 7.73 -0.50
CA THR A 603 47.08 8.75 -1.44
C THR A 603 46.59 8.09 -2.75
N PRO A 604 45.37 8.41 -3.26
CA PRO A 604 44.86 7.83 -4.50
C PRO A 604 45.61 8.38 -5.73
N THR A 605 46.07 7.45 -6.58
CA THR A 605 46.57 7.70 -7.94
C THR A 605 45.42 8.22 -8.83
N PRO A 606 45.65 9.23 -9.70
CA PRO A 606 44.60 9.86 -10.50
C PRO A 606 43.89 8.87 -11.44
N THR A 607 42.56 8.98 -11.45
CA THR A 607 41.62 8.23 -12.30
C THR A 607 41.73 8.70 -13.76
N PRO A 608 41.75 7.79 -14.76
CA PRO A 608 41.70 8.19 -16.17
C PRO A 608 40.35 8.83 -16.54
N PRO A 609 40.30 9.68 -17.58
CA PRO A 609 39.04 10.14 -18.18
C PRO A 609 38.23 8.95 -18.74
N PRO A 610 36.88 9.03 -18.82
CA PRO A 610 36.06 7.99 -19.45
C PRO A 610 36.51 7.76 -20.90
N GLY A 611 37.10 6.60 -21.18
CA GLY A 611 37.35 6.12 -22.54
C GLY A 611 36.05 5.63 -23.18
N GLY A 612 35.99 5.63 -24.52
CA GLY A 612 34.80 5.20 -25.28
C GLY A 612 34.28 3.80 -24.90
N ALA A 613 33.06 3.47 -25.34
CA ALA A 613 32.34 2.25 -24.98
C ALA A 613 33.21 0.98 -25.12
N LYS A 614 33.61 0.39 -23.99
CA LYS A 614 34.47 -0.81 -23.95
C LYS A 614 33.75 -2.11 -24.30
N PHE A 615 32.44 -2.16 -24.09
CA PHE A 615 31.61 -3.34 -24.34
C PHE A 615 30.46 -2.98 -25.28
N ASN A 616 30.12 -3.90 -26.19
CA ASN A 616 29.15 -3.65 -27.26
C ASN A 616 27.70 -3.59 -26.80
N ASP A 617 27.39 -4.07 -25.59
CA ASP A 617 26.04 -4.28 -25.07
C ASP A 617 25.66 -3.37 -23.88
N ILE A 618 26.49 -2.36 -23.57
CA ILE A 618 26.24 -1.42 -22.45
C ILE A 618 25.89 0.00 -22.91
N GLY A 619 25.78 0.25 -24.22
CA GLY A 619 25.69 1.61 -24.77
C GLY A 619 24.60 2.50 -24.14
N SER A 620 23.40 1.95 -23.94
CA SER A 620 22.25 2.61 -23.28
C SER A 620 21.94 2.02 -21.90
N HIS A 621 22.79 1.13 -21.38
CA HIS A 621 22.54 0.44 -20.12
C HIS A 621 22.78 1.38 -18.93
N TRP A 622 21.86 1.40 -17.96
CA TRP A 622 21.90 2.33 -16.82
C TRP A 622 23.18 2.22 -15.97
N ALA A 623 23.75 1.01 -15.89
CA ALA A 623 24.97 0.75 -15.14
C ALA A 623 26.26 1.06 -15.92
N ARG A 624 26.16 1.59 -17.15
CA ARG A 624 27.29 1.80 -18.07
C ARG A 624 28.47 2.48 -17.40
N THR A 625 28.24 3.62 -16.74
CA THR A 625 29.31 4.39 -16.10
C THR A 625 30.02 3.58 -15.03
N PHE A 626 29.29 2.83 -14.20
CA PHE A 626 29.88 1.97 -13.18
C PHE A 626 30.71 0.84 -13.81
N ILE A 627 30.20 0.22 -14.88
CA ILE A 627 30.87 -0.86 -15.60
C ILE A 627 32.16 -0.35 -16.25
N GLU A 628 32.12 0.76 -16.99
CA GLU A 628 33.30 1.33 -17.64
C GLU A 628 34.39 1.67 -16.61
N ARG A 629 34.00 2.30 -15.49
CA ARG A 629 34.94 2.66 -14.42
C ARG A 629 35.58 1.45 -13.73
N LEU A 630 34.79 0.40 -13.42
CA LEU A 630 35.36 -0.82 -12.84
C LEU A 630 36.24 -1.58 -13.84
N ALA A 631 35.93 -1.52 -15.13
CA ALA A 631 36.77 -2.10 -16.18
C ALA A 631 38.08 -1.32 -16.37
N ASP A 632 38.06 0.01 -16.25
CA ASP A 632 39.28 0.85 -16.20
C ASP A 632 40.18 0.52 -15.00
N MET A 633 39.57 0.15 -13.88
CA MET A 633 40.28 -0.30 -12.67
C MET A 633 40.76 -1.76 -12.74
N GLY A 634 40.45 -2.50 -13.82
CA GLY A 634 40.80 -3.92 -13.96
C GLY A 634 40.05 -4.85 -13.00
N ILE A 635 38.97 -4.39 -12.37
CA ILE A 635 38.19 -5.18 -11.40
C ILE A 635 37.24 -6.15 -12.09
N ILE A 636 36.69 -5.74 -13.24
CA ILE A 636 35.79 -6.56 -14.05
C ILE A 636 36.29 -6.70 -15.49
N SER A 637 35.91 -7.79 -16.12
CA SER A 637 36.15 -8.08 -17.53
C SER A 637 34.87 -8.55 -18.23
N GLY A 638 34.84 -8.35 -19.55
CA GLY A 638 33.79 -8.86 -20.44
C GLY A 638 34.09 -10.26 -20.95
N PHE A 639 33.25 -10.71 -21.87
CA PHE A 639 33.36 -12.00 -22.55
C PHE A 639 34.21 -11.89 -23.83
N PRO A 640 34.72 -13.02 -24.35
CA PRO A 640 35.51 -13.04 -25.60
C PRO A 640 34.76 -12.46 -26.82
N ASP A 641 33.42 -12.44 -26.79
CA ASP A 641 32.55 -11.86 -27.81
C ASP A 641 32.44 -10.31 -27.75
N GLY A 642 33.17 -9.67 -26.83
CA GLY A 642 33.17 -8.22 -26.65
C GLY A 642 32.00 -7.67 -25.83
N SER A 643 31.15 -8.54 -25.27
CA SER A 643 30.01 -8.14 -24.42
C SER A 643 30.35 -8.17 -22.93
N PHE A 644 29.59 -7.44 -22.10
CA PHE A 644 29.65 -7.53 -20.65
C PHE A 644 28.51 -8.38 -20.04
N LYS A 645 27.37 -8.48 -20.73
CA LYS A 645 26.12 -9.12 -20.32
C LYS A 645 25.58 -8.54 -19.00
N PRO A 646 25.28 -7.23 -18.93
CA PRO A 646 24.92 -6.57 -17.69
C PRO A 646 23.64 -7.09 -17.02
N ASP A 647 22.70 -7.64 -17.80
CA ASP A 647 21.43 -8.18 -17.27
C ASP A 647 21.52 -9.66 -16.85
N ALA A 648 22.64 -10.35 -17.13
CA ALA A 648 22.83 -11.72 -16.70
C ALA A 648 23.06 -11.80 -15.18
N THR A 649 22.51 -12.83 -14.53
CA THR A 649 22.72 -13.09 -13.09
C THR A 649 24.16 -13.50 -12.80
N LEU A 650 24.63 -13.19 -11.60
CA LEU A 650 25.99 -13.47 -11.15
C LEU A 650 26.01 -14.61 -10.12
N THR A 651 26.94 -15.55 -10.30
CA THR A 651 27.14 -16.66 -9.34
C THR A 651 27.99 -16.25 -8.13
N ARG A 652 27.89 -17.01 -7.04
CA ARG A 652 28.72 -16.83 -5.83
C ARG A 652 30.22 -16.92 -6.12
N ALA A 653 30.66 -17.80 -7.03
CA ALA A 653 32.06 -17.91 -7.44
C ALA A 653 32.53 -16.66 -8.21
N GLN A 654 31.69 -16.11 -9.09
CA GLN A 654 31.99 -14.88 -9.83
C GLN A 654 32.08 -13.67 -8.89
N HIS A 655 31.19 -13.58 -7.89
CA HIS A 655 31.28 -12.55 -6.84
C HIS A 655 32.59 -12.66 -6.06
N ALA A 656 33.01 -13.87 -5.67
CA ALA A 656 34.28 -14.08 -4.98
C ALA A 656 35.48 -13.61 -5.81
N ALA A 657 35.47 -13.86 -7.12
CA ALA A 657 36.49 -13.38 -8.03
C ALA A 657 36.52 -11.83 -8.10
N MET A 658 35.35 -11.18 -8.18
CA MET A 658 35.26 -9.72 -8.14
C MET A 658 35.79 -9.14 -6.82
N LEU A 659 35.47 -9.76 -5.69
CA LEU A 659 36.00 -9.36 -4.38
C LEU A 659 37.53 -9.43 -4.32
N LYS A 660 38.11 -10.53 -4.82
CA LYS A 660 39.57 -10.74 -4.89
C LYS A 660 40.24 -9.67 -5.73
N SER A 661 39.60 -9.22 -6.81
CA SER A 661 40.14 -8.16 -7.68
C SER A 661 39.98 -6.75 -7.10
N ALA A 662 38.88 -6.48 -6.37
CA ALA A 662 38.56 -5.15 -5.88
C ALA A 662 39.23 -4.79 -4.54
N PHE A 663 39.43 -5.78 -3.67
CA PHE A 663 39.82 -5.54 -2.27
C PHE A 663 41.01 -6.41 -1.85
N GLU A 664 41.78 -5.90 -0.88
CA GLU A 664 42.77 -6.70 -0.17
C GLU A 664 42.06 -7.61 0.84
N LEU A 665 42.01 -8.90 0.51
CA LEU A 665 41.29 -9.90 1.31
C LEU A 665 42.18 -10.47 2.43
N THR A 666 42.44 -9.64 3.44
CA THR A 666 43.24 -10.03 4.61
C THR A 666 42.53 -11.11 5.44
N PRO A 667 43.14 -12.28 5.67
CA PRO A 667 42.53 -13.36 6.45
C PRO A 667 42.23 -12.93 7.90
N ILE A 668 40.99 -13.12 8.34
CA ILE A 668 40.55 -12.92 9.73
C ILE A 668 40.16 -14.24 10.41
N ARG A 669 40.09 -15.32 9.63
CA ARG A 669 39.76 -16.67 10.09
C ARG A 669 40.44 -17.73 9.24
N GLU A 670 40.48 -18.95 9.79
CA GLU A 670 40.92 -20.12 9.05
C GLU A 670 39.97 -20.46 7.90
N GLY A 671 40.55 -21.03 6.83
CA GLY A 671 39.80 -21.44 5.65
C GLY A 671 38.96 -22.69 5.93
N ILE A 672 37.71 -22.69 5.47
CA ILE A 672 36.88 -23.89 5.44
C ILE A 672 37.19 -24.61 4.13
N VAL A 673 37.49 -25.91 4.21
CA VAL A 673 37.55 -26.76 3.01
C VAL A 673 36.11 -27.12 2.64
N PHE A 674 35.64 -26.58 1.51
CA PHE A 674 34.28 -26.83 1.03
C PHE A 674 34.22 -28.14 0.24
N THR A 675 33.18 -28.94 0.50
CA THR A 675 33.01 -30.28 -0.11
C THR A 675 32.61 -30.23 -1.58
N ASP A 676 32.08 -29.09 -2.03
CA ASP A 676 31.55 -28.87 -3.38
C ASP A 676 32.41 -27.91 -4.23
N VAL A 677 33.66 -27.66 -3.80
CA VAL A 677 34.63 -26.85 -4.55
C VAL A 677 35.87 -27.70 -4.83
N ALA A 678 35.97 -28.22 -6.06
CA ALA A 678 37.10 -29.04 -6.50
C ALA A 678 38.43 -28.25 -6.41
N ALA A 679 39.55 -28.97 -6.22
CA ALA A 679 40.86 -28.37 -6.05
C ALA A 679 41.33 -27.55 -7.26
N ASP A 680 40.92 -27.97 -8.46
CA ASP A 680 41.20 -27.35 -9.76
C ASP A 680 40.09 -26.40 -10.24
N PHE A 681 39.07 -26.13 -9.42
CA PHE A 681 37.99 -25.21 -9.76
C PHE A 681 38.56 -23.79 -9.96
N TRP A 682 38.24 -23.15 -11.08
CA TRP A 682 38.78 -21.83 -11.47
C TRP A 682 38.62 -20.74 -10.39
N GLY A 683 37.54 -20.81 -9.61
CA GLY A 683 37.23 -19.86 -8.55
C GLY A 683 37.80 -20.23 -7.17
N LYS A 684 38.50 -21.36 -7.03
CA LYS A 684 38.93 -21.93 -5.73
C LYS A 684 39.68 -20.93 -4.87
N GLU A 685 40.72 -20.30 -5.44
CA GLU A 685 41.55 -19.34 -4.71
C GLU A 685 40.75 -18.10 -4.26
N ALA A 686 39.85 -17.60 -5.12
CA ALA A 686 39.02 -16.44 -4.82
C ALA A 686 37.99 -16.76 -3.72
N ILE A 687 37.38 -17.95 -3.78
CA ILE A 687 36.46 -18.46 -2.76
C ILE A 687 37.16 -18.59 -1.41
N ASP A 688 38.35 -19.21 -1.39
CA ASP A 688 39.13 -19.40 -0.15
C ASP A 688 39.48 -18.05 0.49
N LYS A 689 39.97 -17.09 -0.31
CA LYS A 689 40.33 -15.75 0.17
C LYS A 689 39.11 -14.98 0.67
N ALA A 690 38.02 -14.92 -0.10
CA ALA A 690 36.79 -14.25 0.29
C ALA A 690 36.18 -14.85 1.56
N ASN A 691 36.29 -16.18 1.71
CA ASN A 691 35.87 -16.86 2.93
C ASN A 691 36.73 -16.48 4.13
N ARG A 692 38.06 -16.57 4.01
CA ARG A 692 38.99 -16.25 5.11
C ARG A 692 38.94 -14.78 5.53
N ALA A 693 38.65 -13.88 4.59
CA ALA A 693 38.51 -12.45 4.87
C ALA A 693 37.13 -12.04 5.40
N GLY A 694 36.17 -12.97 5.48
CA GLY A 694 34.84 -12.72 6.05
C GLY A 694 33.82 -12.06 5.11
N PHE A 695 34.15 -11.92 3.82
CA PHE A 695 33.22 -11.38 2.82
C PHE A 695 32.15 -12.39 2.43
N LEU A 696 32.49 -13.67 2.36
CA LEU A 696 31.54 -14.74 2.04
C LEU A 696 31.65 -15.84 3.09
N SER A 697 30.53 -16.46 3.42
CA SER A 697 30.49 -17.69 4.22
C SER A 697 29.98 -18.83 3.36
N GLY A 698 30.41 -20.05 3.68
CA GLY A 698 29.71 -21.25 3.25
C GLY A 698 28.51 -21.58 4.14
N TYR A 699 27.92 -22.73 3.89
CA TYR A 699 26.75 -23.25 4.58
C TYR A 699 27.16 -24.20 5.72
N PRO A 700 26.27 -24.44 6.71
CA PRO A 700 26.56 -25.35 7.84
C PRO A 700 26.92 -26.78 7.41
N ASP A 701 26.48 -27.21 6.23
CA ASP A 701 26.76 -28.52 5.61
C ASP A 701 28.18 -28.61 4.98
N LYS A 702 29.03 -27.61 5.18
CA LYS A 702 30.38 -27.46 4.58
C LYS A 702 30.36 -27.31 3.04
N THR A 703 29.25 -26.87 2.45
CA THR A 703 29.20 -26.47 1.03
C THR A 703 29.40 -24.96 0.86
N PHE A 704 29.89 -24.53 -0.30
CA PHE A 704 29.97 -23.13 -0.72
C PHE A 704 28.90 -22.75 -1.74
N ARG A 705 28.47 -23.70 -2.57
CA ARG A 705 27.53 -23.59 -3.69
C ARG A 705 28.01 -22.60 -4.76
N PRO A 706 29.16 -22.87 -5.42
CA PRO A 706 29.84 -21.90 -6.28
C PRO A 706 29.03 -21.47 -7.51
N ASN A 707 28.16 -22.35 -8.02
CA ASN A 707 27.32 -22.10 -9.20
C ASN A 707 25.93 -21.53 -8.85
N GLN A 708 25.60 -21.39 -7.57
CA GLN A 708 24.35 -20.77 -7.16
C GLN A 708 24.42 -19.26 -7.39
N ASN A 709 23.34 -18.67 -7.91
CA ASN A 709 23.20 -17.23 -8.04
C ASN A 709 23.19 -16.54 -6.67
N LEU A 710 23.73 -15.32 -6.62
CA LEU A 710 23.77 -14.49 -5.42
C LEU A 710 22.57 -13.54 -5.40
N THR A 711 21.86 -13.41 -4.29
CA THR A 711 20.79 -12.42 -4.18
C THR A 711 21.34 -11.01 -3.89
N ARG A 712 20.56 -9.97 -4.18
CA ARG A 712 20.91 -8.57 -3.88
C ARG A 712 21.22 -8.35 -2.40
N SER A 713 20.40 -8.89 -1.50
CA SER A 713 20.64 -8.84 -0.05
C SER A 713 21.96 -9.50 0.34
N GLN A 714 22.28 -10.66 -0.23
CA GLN A 714 23.54 -11.36 0.06
C GLN A 714 24.76 -10.60 -0.46
N ALA A 715 24.67 -9.93 -1.61
CA ALA A 715 25.74 -9.09 -2.13
C ALA A 715 26.07 -7.91 -1.19
N ILE A 716 25.03 -7.22 -0.70
CA ILE A 716 25.17 -6.11 0.25
C ILE A 716 25.77 -6.61 1.58
N VAL A 717 25.23 -7.70 2.12
CA VAL A 717 25.75 -8.33 3.35
C VAL A 717 27.23 -8.70 3.19
N SER A 718 27.61 -9.24 2.03
CA SER A 718 28.99 -9.64 1.74
C SER A 718 29.97 -8.46 1.83
N LEU A 719 29.62 -7.32 1.22
CA LEU A 719 30.47 -6.13 1.18
C LEU A 719 30.51 -5.41 2.53
N VAL A 720 29.35 -5.20 3.17
CA VAL A 720 29.25 -4.53 4.46
C VAL A 720 29.99 -5.30 5.56
N ASN A 721 29.82 -6.62 5.62
CA ASN A 721 30.49 -7.44 6.63
C ASN A 721 32.01 -7.56 6.36
N GLY A 722 32.40 -7.80 5.11
CA GLY A 722 33.82 -7.96 4.76
C GLY A 722 34.64 -6.71 4.99
N LEU A 723 34.06 -5.53 4.73
CA LEU A 723 34.69 -4.23 4.97
C LEU A 723 34.42 -3.67 6.37
N LYS A 724 33.64 -4.38 7.20
CA LYS A 724 33.25 -3.98 8.56
C LYS A 724 32.61 -2.59 8.61
N LEU A 725 31.75 -2.28 7.65
CA LEU A 725 31.07 -0.99 7.59
C LEU A 725 29.99 -0.93 8.67
N THR A 726 29.81 0.26 9.26
CA THR A 726 28.82 0.53 10.31
C THR A 726 28.11 1.86 10.04
N GLY A 727 26.88 2.03 10.52
CA GLY A 727 26.10 3.26 10.36
C GLY A 727 24.60 3.03 10.15
N GLY A 728 23.84 4.12 10.10
CA GLY A 728 22.40 4.15 9.79
C GLY A 728 21.46 3.87 10.96
N THR A 729 20.16 4.07 10.72
CA THR A 729 19.08 3.78 11.68
C THR A 729 17.98 2.96 11.00
N SER A 730 17.06 2.37 11.77
CA SER A 730 15.93 1.61 11.20
C SER A 730 15.04 2.45 10.27
N ASN A 731 15.02 3.78 10.48
CA ASN A 731 14.33 4.73 9.60
C ASN A 731 14.95 4.78 8.19
N SER A 732 16.22 4.41 8.01
CA SER A 732 16.89 4.38 6.71
C SER A 732 16.25 3.37 5.75
N LEU A 733 15.53 2.35 6.25
CA LEU A 733 14.73 1.45 5.39
C LEU A 733 13.39 2.05 4.95
N GLY A 734 13.00 3.20 5.50
CA GLY A 734 11.77 3.91 5.17
C GLY A 734 11.62 4.20 3.67
N VAL A 735 12.75 4.35 2.97
CA VAL A 735 12.82 4.56 1.52
C VAL A 735 12.35 3.34 0.71
N TYR A 736 12.47 2.12 1.23
CA TYR A 736 12.11 0.91 0.48
C TYR A 736 10.66 0.50 0.70
N THR A 737 9.91 0.43 -0.39
CA THR A 737 8.52 -0.04 -0.42
C THR A 737 8.40 -1.55 -0.20
N ASP A 738 9.44 -2.30 -0.54
CA ASP A 738 9.56 -3.74 -0.35
C ASP A 738 10.45 -4.11 0.84
N ARG A 739 10.69 -3.16 1.77
CA ARG A 739 11.50 -3.39 2.99
C ARG A 739 11.03 -4.60 3.80
N ALA A 740 9.75 -4.93 3.74
CA ALA A 740 9.18 -6.09 4.42
C ALA A 740 9.73 -7.44 3.89
N GLN A 741 10.31 -7.47 2.69
CA GLN A 741 10.98 -8.63 2.11
C GLN A 741 12.46 -8.72 2.49
N ILE A 742 13.03 -7.69 3.11
CA ILE A 742 14.43 -7.70 3.53
C ILE A 742 14.56 -8.70 4.67
N GLN A 743 15.34 -9.76 4.42
CA GLN A 743 15.55 -10.80 5.41
C GLN A 743 16.22 -10.24 6.66
N SER A 744 15.88 -10.80 7.81
CA SER A 744 16.31 -10.33 9.12
C SER A 744 17.84 -10.26 9.29
N PHE A 745 18.57 -11.17 8.65
CA PHE A 745 20.04 -11.21 8.64
C PHE A 745 20.66 -10.08 7.79
N ALA A 746 19.91 -9.57 6.81
CA ALA A 746 20.36 -8.53 5.90
C ALA A 746 19.98 -7.13 6.39
N THR A 747 19.01 -7.00 7.30
CA THR A 747 18.45 -5.71 7.76
C THR A 747 19.53 -4.68 8.11
N ASN A 748 20.48 -5.02 9.00
CA ASN A 748 21.52 -4.07 9.42
C ASN A 748 22.48 -3.74 8.27
N ALA A 749 22.83 -4.72 7.44
CA ALA A 749 23.70 -4.47 6.30
C ALA A 749 23.03 -3.56 5.26
N VAL A 750 21.73 -3.74 5.03
CA VAL A 750 20.97 -2.88 4.12
C VAL A 750 20.79 -1.48 4.71
N ILE A 751 20.56 -1.34 6.03
CA ILE A 751 20.56 -0.03 6.71
C ILE A 751 21.89 0.68 6.48
N THR A 752 23.01 0.04 6.83
CA THR A 752 24.36 0.60 6.67
C THR A 752 24.64 0.97 5.21
N ALA A 753 24.32 0.06 4.27
CA ALA A 753 24.57 0.30 2.86
C ALA A 753 23.70 1.43 2.29
N THR A 754 22.47 1.60 2.79
CA THR A 754 21.60 2.72 2.40
C THR A 754 22.19 4.02 2.91
N GLU A 755 22.58 4.08 4.19
CA GLU A 755 23.16 5.29 4.79
C GLU A 755 24.48 5.71 4.13
N LEU A 756 25.27 4.74 3.65
CA LEU A 756 26.54 4.98 2.98
C LEU A 756 26.40 5.18 1.46
N ASN A 757 25.18 5.32 0.93
CA ASN A 757 24.91 5.47 -0.51
C ASN A 757 25.48 4.32 -1.37
N ILE A 758 25.62 3.12 -0.79
CA ILE A 758 26.12 1.92 -1.48
C ILE A 758 25.02 1.29 -2.32
N VAL A 759 23.77 1.41 -1.88
CA VAL A 759 22.64 0.81 -2.59
C VAL A 759 22.36 1.60 -3.86
N VAL A 760 22.40 0.89 -4.99
CA VAL A 760 21.98 1.41 -6.29
C VAL A 760 20.78 0.59 -6.76
N ASN A 761 19.63 1.24 -6.87
CA ASN A 761 18.37 0.60 -7.24
C ASN A 761 17.89 1.14 -8.59
N TYR A 762 17.90 0.25 -9.57
CA TYR A 762 17.37 0.51 -10.90
C TYR A 762 16.15 -0.38 -11.18
N PRO A 763 15.07 0.14 -11.77
CA PRO A 763 14.88 1.53 -12.20
C PRO A 763 14.29 2.45 -11.10
N LYS A 764 13.86 1.90 -9.95
CA LYS A 764 13.19 2.64 -8.88
C LYS A 764 14.03 2.63 -7.61
N LYS A 765 14.38 3.81 -7.08
CA LYS A 765 15.20 3.96 -5.86
C LYS A 765 14.57 3.28 -4.65
N GLU A 766 13.24 3.29 -4.59
CA GLU A 766 12.41 2.83 -3.48
C GLU A 766 12.13 1.32 -3.51
N VAL A 767 12.74 0.55 -4.42
CA VAL A 767 12.54 -0.91 -4.51
C VAL A 767 13.88 -1.62 -4.43
N PHE A 768 14.16 -2.24 -3.28
CA PHE A 768 15.44 -2.88 -3.01
C PHE A 768 15.59 -4.25 -3.68
N ASN A 769 14.50 -4.99 -3.89
CA ASN A 769 14.42 -6.35 -4.41
C ASN A 769 15.34 -7.35 -3.66
N PRO A 770 15.20 -7.52 -2.33
CA PRO A 770 16.16 -8.25 -1.49
C PRO A 770 16.37 -9.71 -1.91
N LEU A 771 15.32 -10.36 -2.44
CA LEU A 771 15.32 -11.77 -2.83
C LEU A 771 15.69 -12.01 -4.30
N LYS A 772 15.79 -10.96 -5.11
CA LYS A 772 16.15 -11.08 -6.53
C LYS A 772 17.63 -11.45 -6.65
N ASP A 773 17.94 -12.35 -7.58
CA ASP A 773 19.32 -12.60 -8.02
C ASP A 773 19.94 -11.31 -8.58
N VAL A 774 21.13 -10.97 -8.09
CA VAL A 774 21.84 -9.77 -8.53
C VAL A 774 22.37 -9.96 -9.95
N THR A 775 22.16 -8.97 -10.80
CA THR A 775 22.73 -8.98 -12.16
C THR A 775 24.16 -8.43 -12.17
N ARG A 776 24.90 -8.72 -13.23
CA ARG A 776 26.28 -8.21 -13.43
C ARG A 776 26.36 -6.68 -13.46
N GLY A 777 25.36 -6.00 -14.00
CA GLY A 777 25.25 -4.54 -14.00
C GLY A 777 24.93 -3.99 -12.61
N GLU A 778 24.02 -4.65 -11.88
CA GLU A 778 23.66 -4.26 -10.51
C GLU A 778 24.86 -4.39 -9.55
N ILE A 779 25.56 -5.52 -9.60
CA ILE A 779 26.72 -5.74 -8.72
C ILE A 779 27.88 -4.79 -9.08
N ALA A 780 28.06 -4.44 -10.36
CA ALA A 780 29.04 -3.44 -10.78
C ALA A 780 28.75 -2.06 -10.15
N ALA A 781 27.48 -1.64 -10.14
CA ALA A 781 27.08 -0.39 -9.50
C ALA A 781 27.32 -0.42 -7.98
N ILE A 782 26.91 -1.51 -7.32
CA ILE A 782 27.09 -1.70 -5.88
C ILE A 782 28.58 -1.72 -5.50
N PHE A 783 29.44 -2.42 -6.24
CA PHE A 783 30.89 -2.43 -6.00
C PHE A 783 31.50 -1.05 -6.17
N TYR A 784 31.14 -0.34 -7.23
CA TYR A 784 31.68 0.99 -7.47
C TYR A 784 31.29 1.95 -6.33
N GLN A 785 30.02 1.96 -5.91
CA GLN A 785 29.61 2.76 -4.76
C GLN A 785 30.25 2.32 -3.46
N THR A 786 30.52 1.02 -3.29
CA THR A 786 31.30 0.55 -2.14
C THR A 786 32.71 1.14 -2.15
N LEU A 787 33.37 1.22 -3.31
CA LEU A 787 34.68 1.86 -3.45
C LEU A 787 34.62 3.36 -3.16
N VAL A 788 33.54 4.05 -3.57
CA VAL A 788 33.29 5.46 -3.21
C VAL A 788 33.14 5.61 -1.69
N ALA A 789 32.31 4.78 -1.06
CA ALA A 789 32.05 4.82 0.38
C ALA A 789 33.32 4.58 1.24
N VAL A 790 34.31 3.86 0.71
CA VAL A 790 35.61 3.64 1.37
C VAL A 790 36.74 4.54 0.83
N ASN A 791 36.40 5.63 0.13
CA ASN A 791 37.34 6.63 -0.41
C ASN A 791 38.39 6.07 -1.38
N ARG A 792 38.04 5.03 -2.14
CA ARG A 792 38.89 4.40 -3.18
C ARG A 792 38.42 4.69 -4.61
N ALA A 793 37.31 5.39 -4.78
CA ALA A 793 36.82 5.87 -6.08
C ALA A 793 36.16 7.24 -5.94
N GLN A 794 36.09 7.99 -7.04
CA GLN A 794 35.34 9.25 -7.09
C GLN A 794 33.84 8.98 -7.21
N ALA A 795 33.03 9.85 -6.61
CA ALA A 795 31.58 9.78 -6.75
C ALA A 795 31.18 9.90 -8.23
N VAL A 796 30.21 9.09 -8.64
CA VAL A 796 29.57 9.17 -9.95
C VAL A 796 28.16 9.68 -9.73
N ASP A 797 27.76 10.65 -10.54
CA ASP A 797 26.38 11.14 -10.53
C ASP A 797 25.46 10.06 -11.14
N SER A 798 24.52 9.58 -10.35
CA SER A 798 23.54 8.60 -10.79
C SER A 798 22.22 8.79 -10.05
N PRO A 799 21.10 8.90 -10.78
CA PRO A 799 19.80 9.06 -10.16
C PRO A 799 19.30 7.76 -9.51
N TYR A 800 20.08 6.68 -9.52
CA TYR A 800 19.72 5.37 -8.96
C TYR A 800 20.42 5.08 -7.62
N ILE A 801 21.37 5.91 -7.19
CA ILE A 801 21.98 5.84 -5.86
C ILE A 801 20.94 6.25 -4.83
N VAL A 802 20.62 5.35 -3.91
CA VAL A 802 19.59 5.54 -2.88
C VAL A 802 20.11 6.39 -1.75
#